data_AF-A0A927RSM4-F1
#
_entry.id   AF-A0A927RSM4-F1
#
_cell.length_a   1.000
_cell.length_b   1.000
_cell.length_c   1.000
_cell.angle_alpha   90.00
_cell.angle_beta   90.00
_cell.angle_gamma   90.00
#
_symmetry.space_group_name_H-M   'P 1'
#
loop_
_entity.id
_entity.type
_entity.pdbx_description
1 polymer ?
#
loop_
_entity_poly.entity_id
_entity_poly.type
_entity_poly.pdbx_seq_one_letter_code
_entity_poly.pdbx_strand_id
1 'polypeptide(L)'
;MDISNVKIRNKIIRILAVVLLVFSFIITPVVNSPRLAYASSINVVGASDPYEDLKISKGFDESKLENVDDIVVLDMFEYWPSDDAQYPQLLLYVYNPTDSDLKKSTDNRIHIRIGGIDSDTLELNWVRHWNSYKLEYLTTSANDKYVKYMVSDEDTQTIFSLFSEYESGLRYYDISEVKLAKDNNRTPSSYTVGFKYLFEVENGELFCKKEEYNVIRVDNLIPMVYRDIKSGVYNYPSGQINSVAFTLPKDIVEKYGEVSEIHFEYWKYKTSPIVVSDTRDGVNLYQNNDSWVGKKQSELSSYYPSIRWGNKKDKGSQTVPKIVYDYTYNYIYDGELGVYDKISYSFSSGNTRAVNYDVSSAELVDWIYSYANTYLSDQEYESIPIKDGRLPAELFEDYYNTEEYGYKNVTVSSDTFAFTHQNSQGWLENFLNYNTSYTDYYDSIQKVSSGDFNSLPEAVYCDFYKINKTYYEQLGAFSLSAGRNGEIPYIFHFDLSDYYTAPCYLSNVGSSYSSDGTHAYVAQEDVYLNFTFLDFTFVKEDVVTVLAVSSPVIDIIPPVQHPVAGTSCINFDFLDWLRMIFGIIILLLLLIFFWNPIIFILKLVIKILIAPFKLIGSLFSKNKNNENASGDKKADKKIKKLDKKIKKLEKQSRKLRKKR
;
A
#
# COMPACT_ATOMS: atom_id res chain seq x y z
N MET A 1 -32.94 -35.94 -23.20
CA MET A 1 -31.57 -36.45 -22.96
C MET A 1 -31.21 -36.03 -21.55
N ASP A 2 -31.03 -37.00 -20.66
CA ASP A 2 -31.34 -36.90 -19.23
C ASP A 2 -30.29 -36.12 -18.42
N ILE A 3 -30.71 -35.02 -17.78
CA ILE A 3 -29.85 -34.14 -16.95
C ILE A 3 -29.32 -34.88 -15.71
N SER A 4 -30.02 -35.93 -15.27
CA SER A 4 -29.62 -36.82 -14.17
C SER A 4 -28.36 -37.62 -14.51
N ASN A 5 -28.26 -38.13 -15.74
CA ASN A 5 -27.12 -38.94 -16.19
C ASN A 5 -25.84 -38.11 -16.37
N VAL A 6 -25.95 -36.82 -16.72
CA VAL A 6 -24.77 -35.93 -16.81
C VAL A 6 -24.21 -35.62 -15.43
N LYS A 7 -25.08 -35.37 -14.43
CA LYS A 7 -24.64 -35.15 -13.05
C LYS A 7 -23.99 -36.38 -12.43
N ILE A 8 -24.57 -37.57 -12.65
CA ILE A 8 -24.00 -38.84 -12.16
C ILE A 8 -22.66 -39.14 -12.84
N ARG A 9 -22.57 -38.95 -14.17
CA ARG A 9 -21.32 -39.15 -14.92
C ARG A 9 -20.22 -38.19 -14.47
N ASN A 10 -20.54 -36.91 -14.24
CA ASN A 10 -19.57 -35.95 -13.72
C ASN A 10 -19.14 -36.28 -12.28
N LYS A 11 -20.05 -36.80 -11.44
CA LYS A 11 -19.72 -37.26 -10.09
C LYS A 11 -18.78 -38.48 -10.11
N ILE A 12 -19.03 -39.44 -11.01
CA ILE A 12 -18.18 -40.63 -11.19
C ILE A 12 -16.80 -40.25 -11.75
N ILE A 13 -16.74 -39.34 -12.74
CA ILE A 13 -15.46 -38.87 -13.31
C ILE A 13 -14.64 -38.12 -12.25
N ARG A 14 -15.28 -37.32 -11.39
CA ARG A 14 -14.61 -36.63 -10.27
C ARG A 14 -14.08 -37.62 -9.22
N ILE A 15 -14.88 -38.63 -8.84
CA ILE A 15 -14.43 -39.68 -7.92
C ILE A 15 -13.24 -40.48 -8.52
N LEU A 16 -13.28 -40.79 -9.82
CA LEU A 16 -12.16 -41.46 -10.49
C LEU A 16 -10.90 -40.60 -10.57
N ALA A 17 -11.03 -39.28 -10.75
CA ALA A 17 -9.91 -38.34 -10.71
C ALA A 17 -9.30 -38.25 -9.30
N VAL A 18 -10.12 -38.29 -8.25
CA VAL A 18 -9.68 -38.35 -6.84
C VAL A 18 -8.97 -39.67 -6.56
N VAL A 19 -9.53 -40.80 -6.98
CA VAL A 19 -8.87 -42.12 -6.83
C VAL A 19 -7.55 -42.16 -7.58
N LEU A 20 -7.45 -41.55 -8.77
CA LEU A 20 -6.19 -41.46 -9.53
C LEU A 20 -5.17 -40.50 -8.91
N LEU A 21 -5.61 -39.40 -8.29
CA LEU A 21 -4.73 -38.52 -7.50
C LEU A 21 -4.22 -39.26 -6.27
N VAL A 22 -5.10 -39.88 -5.49
CA VAL A 22 -4.74 -40.73 -4.34
C VAL A 22 -3.80 -41.87 -4.77
N PHE A 23 -4.05 -42.54 -5.91
CA PHE A 23 -3.16 -43.59 -6.44
C PHE A 23 -1.82 -43.08 -6.99
N SER A 24 -1.78 -41.88 -7.57
CA SER A 24 -0.51 -41.28 -8.00
C SER A 24 0.41 -40.97 -6.81
N PHE A 25 -0.18 -40.79 -5.62
CA PHE A 25 0.55 -40.59 -4.38
C PHE A 25 1.04 -41.90 -3.72
N ILE A 26 0.47 -43.07 -4.07
CA ILE A 26 0.79 -44.39 -3.47
C ILE A 26 2.08 -45.02 -4.04
N ILE A 27 2.62 -44.52 -5.16
CA ILE A 27 3.72 -45.20 -5.89
C ILE A 27 5.14 -44.68 -5.51
N THR A 28 5.24 -43.70 -4.62
CA THR A 28 6.55 -43.20 -4.10
C THR A 28 6.86 -43.78 -2.72
N PRO A 29 8.13 -43.97 -2.34
CA PRO A 29 8.48 -44.53 -1.04
C PRO A 29 7.93 -43.65 0.10
N VAL A 30 7.06 -44.24 0.91
CA VAL A 30 6.60 -43.67 2.19
C VAL A 30 7.81 -43.58 3.12
N VAL A 31 8.09 -42.38 3.61
CA VAL A 31 9.15 -42.13 4.58
C VAL A 31 8.49 -42.12 5.95
N ASN A 32 8.78 -43.10 6.81
CA ASN A 32 8.28 -43.01 8.19
C ASN A 32 9.00 -41.85 8.89
N SER A 33 8.28 -40.81 9.28
CA SER A 33 8.82 -39.87 10.26
C SER A 33 9.22 -40.64 11.52
N PRO A 34 10.34 -40.24 12.17
CA PRO A 34 10.71 -40.83 13.44
C PRO A 34 9.62 -40.51 14.45
N ARG A 35 9.29 -41.49 15.29
CA ARG A 35 8.68 -41.18 16.57
C ARG A 35 9.71 -40.39 17.37
N LEU A 36 9.49 -39.10 17.57
CA LEU A 36 9.92 -38.49 18.82
C LEU A 36 9.15 -39.23 19.91
N ALA A 37 9.85 -40.07 20.67
CA ALA A 37 9.25 -40.88 21.72
C ALA A 37 8.41 -39.98 22.64
N TYR A 38 7.19 -40.42 22.98
CA TYR A 38 6.33 -39.75 23.95
C TYR A 38 7.12 -39.46 25.23
N ALA A 39 7.55 -38.22 25.39
CA ALA A 39 8.08 -37.72 26.65
C ALA A 39 6.96 -36.91 27.28
N SER A 40 6.55 -37.29 28.49
CA SER A 40 5.40 -36.76 29.24
C SER A 40 5.54 -35.29 29.69
N SER A 41 6.37 -34.49 29.02
CA SER A 41 6.50 -33.06 29.30
C SER A 41 7.09 -32.34 28.08
N ILE A 42 6.41 -31.27 27.65
CA ILE A 42 6.83 -30.29 26.63
C ILE A 42 8.33 -29.94 26.69
N ASN A 43 8.89 -29.85 27.90
CA ASN A 43 10.29 -29.51 28.13
C ASN A 43 11.31 -30.50 27.54
N VAL A 44 10.93 -31.76 27.25
CA VAL A 44 11.90 -32.78 26.81
C VAL A 44 12.10 -32.78 25.30
N VAL A 45 11.02 -32.60 24.52
CA VAL A 45 11.12 -32.50 23.05
C VAL A 45 11.50 -31.09 22.63
N GLY A 46 11.08 -30.05 23.36
CA GLY A 46 11.57 -28.69 23.12
C GLY A 46 13.07 -28.53 23.34
N ALA A 47 13.65 -29.29 24.28
CA ALA A 47 15.07 -29.19 24.64
C ALA A 47 15.97 -30.31 24.05
N SER A 48 15.42 -31.23 23.25
CA SER A 48 16.23 -32.29 22.63
C SER A 48 17.18 -31.71 21.57
N ASP A 49 18.36 -32.31 21.44
CA ASP A 49 19.33 -31.88 20.43
C ASP A 49 18.77 -32.13 19.01
N PRO A 50 18.70 -31.10 18.15
CA PRO A 50 18.04 -31.22 16.85
C PRO A 50 18.76 -32.17 15.89
N TYR A 51 20.08 -32.32 16.01
CA TYR A 51 20.82 -33.26 15.18
C TYR A 51 20.53 -34.72 15.58
N GLU A 52 20.39 -34.99 16.88
CA GLU A 52 19.98 -36.31 17.36
C GLU A 52 18.55 -36.66 16.92
N ASP A 53 17.62 -35.70 16.97
CA ASP A 53 16.25 -35.89 16.47
C ASP A 53 16.25 -36.29 14.98
N LEU A 54 17.02 -35.56 14.16
CA LEU A 54 17.12 -35.78 12.71
C LEU A 54 17.75 -37.12 12.35
N LYS A 55 18.76 -37.59 13.09
CA LYS A 55 19.41 -38.89 12.84
C LYS A 55 18.48 -40.08 12.98
N ILE A 56 17.45 -39.96 13.80
CA ILE A 56 16.45 -41.02 13.99
C ILE A 56 15.42 -40.97 12.85
N SER A 57 15.31 -39.84 12.14
CA SER A 57 14.41 -39.67 11.00
C SER A 57 14.78 -40.54 9.81
N LYS A 58 13.80 -41.29 9.27
CA LYS A 58 14.02 -41.94 7.98
C LYS A 58 14.13 -40.85 6.92
N GLY A 59 15.15 -40.91 6.08
CA GLY A 59 15.33 -39.98 4.97
C GLY A 59 16.24 -38.78 5.25
N PHE A 60 16.65 -38.56 6.51
CA PHE A 60 17.75 -37.64 6.80
C PHE A 60 19.07 -38.25 6.31
N ASP A 61 19.80 -37.50 5.49
CA ASP A 61 21.06 -37.91 4.88
C ASP A 61 22.02 -36.73 4.92
N GLU A 62 22.91 -36.73 5.91
CA GLU A 62 23.88 -35.67 6.16
C GLU A 62 24.84 -35.46 4.97
N SER A 63 25.08 -36.50 4.15
CA SER A 63 25.95 -36.37 2.97
C SER A 63 25.39 -35.39 1.93
N LYS A 64 24.07 -35.15 1.93
CA LYS A 64 23.43 -34.16 1.05
C LYS A 64 23.72 -32.72 1.48
N LEU A 65 24.26 -32.50 2.68
CA LEU A 65 24.58 -31.19 3.24
C LEU A 65 26.04 -30.77 3.01
N GLU A 66 26.92 -31.68 2.56
CA GLU A 66 28.35 -31.42 2.42
C GLU A 66 28.71 -30.23 1.50
N ASN A 67 27.82 -29.87 0.58
CA ASN A 67 28.03 -28.76 -0.37
C ASN A 67 26.98 -27.65 -0.24
N VAL A 68 26.23 -27.63 0.86
CA VAL A 68 25.24 -26.58 1.13
C VAL A 68 25.95 -25.41 1.81
N ASP A 69 25.98 -24.26 1.14
CA ASP A 69 26.69 -23.06 1.58
C ASP A 69 25.77 -21.99 2.21
N ASP A 70 24.45 -22.17 2.13
CA ASP A 70 23.46 -21.28 2.74
C ASP A 70 22.49 -22.05 3.66
N ILE A 71 21.74 -21.32 4.48
CA ILE A 71 20.75 -21.88 5.39
C ILE A 71 19.65 -22.59 4.60
N VAL A 72 19.31 -23.80 5.03
CA VAL A 72 18.23 -24.60 4.41
C VAL A 72 17.29 -25.17 5.46
N VAL A 73 16.01 -25.19 5.13
CA VAL A 73 15.01 -25.93 5.91
C VAL A 73 15.14 -27.41 5.57
N LEU A 74 15.42 -28.22 6.58
CA LEU A 74 15.61 -29.66 6.42
C LEU A 74 14.27 -30.39 6.42
N ASP A 75 13.48 -30.17 7.47
CA ASP A 75 12.25 -30.92 7.71
C ASP A 75 11.28 -30.18 8.63
N MET A 76 10.02 -30.64 8.63
CA MET A 76 9.00 -30.25 9.59
C MET A 76 8.37 -31.51 10.20
N PHE A 77 8.20 -31.53 11.52
CA PHE A 77 7.50 -32.61 12.22
C PHE A 77 6.30 -32.11 13.00
N GLU A 78 5.25 -32.92 13.05
CA GLU A 78 4.18 -32.77 14.03
C GLU A 78 4.54 -33.44 15.35
N TYR A 79 4.18 -32.78 16.44
CA TYR A 79 4.41 -33.28 17.79
C TYR A 79 3.16 -33.08 18.66
N TRP A 80 2.72 -34.14 19.33
CA TRP A 80 1.67 -34.05 20.36
C TRP A 80 2.29 -33.89 21.75
N PRO A 81 2.06 -32.77 22.45
CA PRO A 81 2.70 -32.52 23.74
C PRO A 81 2.17 -33.41 24.87
N SER A 82 0.97 -33.96 24.73
CA SER A 82 0.38 -34.97 25.64
C SER A 82 -0.75 -35.73 24.95
N ASP A 83 -1.18 -36.85 25.55
CA ASP A 83 -2.34 -37.62 25.07
C ASP A 83 -3.65 -36.83 25.13
N ASP A 84 -3.72 -35.86 26.05
CA ASP A 84 -4.87 -34.96 26.23
C ASP A 84 -4.76 -33.67 25.39
N ALA A 85 -3.66 -33.48 24.65
CA ALA A 85 -3.45 -32.26 23.87
C ALA A 85 -4.44 -32.23 22.70
N GLN A 86 -5.17 -31.12 22.61
CA GLN A 86 -6.23 -30.95 21.62
C GLN A 86 -5.69 -30.91 20.18
N TYR A 87 -4.46 -30.40 19.99
CA TYR A 87 -3.87 -30.16 18.67
C TYR A 87 -2.35 -30.44 18.67
N PRO A 88 -1.77 -30.80 17.51
CA PRO A 88 -0.33 -30.92 17.36
C PRO A 88 0.37 -29.56 17.39
N GLN A 89 1.63 -29.58 17.79
CA GLN A 89 2.60 -28.51 17.54
C GLN A 89 3.42 -28.86 16.28
N LEU A 90 3.86 -27.83 15.56
CA LEU A 90 4.74 -27.99 14.40
C LEU A 90 6.16 -27.57 14.77
N LEU A 91 7.12 -28.46 14.50
CA LEU A 91 8.54 -28.27 14.77
C LEU A 91 9.30 -28.16 13.43
N LEU A 92 10.07 -27.10 13.27
CA LEU A 92 10.87 -26.82 12.08
C LEU A 92 12.35 -27.04 12.38
N TYR A 93 13.04 -27.76 11.48
CA TYR A 93 14.46 -28.06 11.58
C TYR A 93 15.22 -27.36 10.46
N VAL A 94 16.24 -26.61 10.84
CA VAL A 94 17.02 -25.76 9.94
C VAL A 94 18.50 -26.15 10.03
N TYR A 95 19.16 -26.28 8.88
CA TYR A 95 20.61 -26.40 8.79
C TYR A 95 21.24 -25.03 8.52
N ASN A 96 22.26 -24.69 9.31
CA ASN A 96 22.95 -23.42 9.30
C ASN A 96 24.45 -23.63 9.02
N PRO A 97 24.89 -23.72 7.75
CA PRO A 97 26.29 -23.86 7.44
C PRO A 97 27.09 -22.58 7.66
N THR A 98 26.44 -21.42 7.69
CA THR A 98 27.07 -20.09 7.60
C THR A 98 27.63 -19.56 8.93
N ASP A 99 27.54 -20.33 10.02
CA ASP A 99 27.91 -19.90 11.38
C ASP A 99 27.23 -18.57 11.80
N SER A 100 26.11 -18.24 11.15
CA SER A 100 25.32 -17.07 11.49
C SER A 100 24.59 -17.33 12.80
N ASP A 101 24.55 -16.34 13.68
CA ASP A 101 23.87 -16.49 14.96
C ASP A 101 22.35 -16.44 14.75
N LEU A 102 21.74 -17.62 14.57
CA LEU A 102 20.31 -17.80 14.42
C LEU A 102 19.68 -17.85 15.81
N LYS A 103 19.32 -16.68 16.31
CA LYS A 103 18.78 -16.51 17.66
C LYS A 103 17.26 -16.56 17.72
N LYS A 104 16.77 -16.48 18.95
CA LYS A 104 15.42 -16.00 19.27
C LYS A 104 15.24 -14.58 18.72
N SER A 105 14.25 -14.41 17.85
CA SER A 105 13.81 -13.10 17.35
C SER A 105 12.30 -13.12 17.12
N THR A 106 11.64 -11.99 17.36
CA THR A 106 10.21 -11.77 17.08
C THR A 106 9.93 -11.60 15.59
N ASP A 107 10.97 -11.39 14.78
CA ASP A 107 10.90 -11.26 13.33
C ASP A 107 11.05 -12.61 12.60
N ASN A 108 11.39 -13.69 13.29
CA ASN A 108 11.45 -15.02 12.67
C ASN A 108 10.04 -15.49 12.30
N ARG A 109 9.83 -15.84 11.02
CA ARG A 109 8.52 -16.23 10.49
C ARG A 109 8.61 -17.45 9.57
N ILE A 110 7.49 -18.15 9.43
CA ILE A 110 7.28 -19.19 8.42
C ILE A 110 5.97 -18.93 7.67
N HIS A 111 5.99 -19.14 6.36
CA HIS A 111 4.79 -19.04 5.53
C HIS A 111 4.21 -20.42 5.26
N ILE A 112 3.01 -20.68 5.77
CA ILE A 112 2.32 -21.97 5.69
C ILE A 112 0.91 -21.76 5.14
N ARG A 113 0.52 -22.60 4.19
CA ARG A 113 -0.87 -22.82 3.83
C ARG A 113 -1.31 -24.18 4.32
N ILE A 114 -2.48 -24.23 4.94
CA ILE A 114 -3.00 -25.42 5.60
C ILE A 114 -4.19 -25.96 4.82
N GLY A 115 -4.32 -27.28 4.76
CA GLY A 115 -5.47 -27.96 4.18
C GLY A 115 -5.81 -29.26 4.91
N GLY A 116 -6.96 -29.81 4.57
CA GLY A 116 -7.47 -31.06 5.10
C GLY A 116 -8.59 -31.60 4.24
N ILE A 117 -9.04 -32.81 4.54
CA ILE A 117 -10.25 -33.34 3.90
C ILE A 117 -11.44 -32.82 4.68
N ASP A 118 -12.32 -32.11 4.01
CA ASP A 118 -13.56 -31.61 4.60
C ASP A 118 -14.45 -32.79 5.02
N SER A 119 -14.90 -32.78 6.28
CA SER A 119 -15.63 -33.90 6.90
C SER A 119 -17.01 -34.13 6.31
N ASP A 120 -17.65 -33.10 5.76
CA ASP A 120 -18.98 -33.21 5.17
C ASP A 120 -18.93 -33.64 3.69
N THR A 121 -17.95 -33.14 2.95
CA THR A 121 -17.86 -33.30 1.49
C THR A 121 -16.88 -34.38 1.05
N LEU A 122 -15.94 -34.77 1.92
CA LEU A 122 -14.80 -35.65 1.64
C LEU A 122 -13.92 -35.15 0.49
N GLU A 123 -13.95 -33.84 0.21
CA GLU A 123 -13.09 -33.19 -0.77
C GLU A 123 -11.88 -32.55 -0.07
N LEU A 124 -10.72 -32.55 -0.74
CA LEU A 124 -9.55 -31.83 -0.25
C LEU A 124 -9.85 -30.33 -0.29
N ASN A 125 -9.90 -29.73 0.90
CA ASN A 125 -10.12 -28.32 1.07
C ASN A 125 -8.84 -27.67 1.60
N TRP A 126 -8.47 -26.57 0.98
CA TRP A 126 -7.31 -25.79 1.38
C TRP A 126 -7.80 -24.42 1.80
N VAL A 127 -7.19 -23.86 2.84
CA VAL A 127 -7.21 -22.41 3.01
C VAL A 127 -6.65 -21.81 1.72
N ARG A 128 -7.33 -20.80 1.18
CA ARG A 128 -6.99 -20.25 -0.14
C ARG A 128 -5.56 -19.68 -0.19
N HIS A 129 -5.15 -19.02 0.89
CA HIS A 129 -3.94 -18.21 0.97
C HIS A 129 -2.93 -18.78 1.97
N TRP A 130 -1.65 -18.43 1.79
CA TRP A 130 -0.58 -18.69 2.75
C TRP A 130 -0.63 -17.67 3.87
N ASN A 131 -0.43 -18.11 5.10
CA ASN A 131 -0.33 -17.23 6.27
C ASN A 131 1.08 -17.24 6.85
N SER A 132 1.44 -16.14 7.50
CA SER A 132 2.72 -15.96 8.19
C SER A 132 2.56 -16.25 9.68
N TYR A 133 3.38 -17.16 10.19
CA TYR A 133 3.36 -17.57 11.60
C TYR A 133 4.71 -17.28 12.25
N LYS A 134 4.69 -16.92 13.54
CA LYS A 134 5.92 -16.71 14.32
C LYS A 134 6.66 -18.03 14.51
N LEU A 135 8.00 -17.96 14.46
CA LEU A 135 8.88 -19.06 14.82
C LEU A 135 9.50 -18.81 16.18
N GLU A 136 9.15 -19.64 17.15
CA GLU A 136 9.75 -19.64 18.47
C GLU A 136 11.02 -20.49 18.47
N TYR A 137 12.15 -19.86 18.74
CA TYR A 137 13.41 -20.58 18.92
C TYR A 137 13.32 -21.54 20.10
N LEU A 138 13.68 -22.81 19.89
CA LEU A 138 13.73 -23.82 20.94
C LEU A 138 15.17 -24.09 21.38
N THR A 139 16.00 -24.59 20.47
CA THR A 139 17.35 -25.06 20.78
C THR A 139 18.19 -25.20 19.52
N THR A 140 19.49 -25.37 19.71
CA THR A 140 20.50 -25.58 18.67
C THR A 140 21.36 -26.78 19.05
N SER A 141 21.86 -27.52 18.06
CA SER A 141 22.75 -28.67 18.29
C SER A 141 24.09 -28.27 18.90
N ALA A 142 24.78 -29.21 19.53
CA ALA A 142 26.08 -28.97 20.17
C ALA A 142 27.19 -28.41 19.24
N ASN A 143 27.03 -28.51 17.92
CA ASN A 143 27.95 -27.97 16.92
C ASN A 143 27.45 -26.68 16.25
N ASP A 144 26.35 -26.10 16.74
CA ASP A 144 25.70 -24.87 16.26
C ASP A 144 25.19 -24.91 14.80
N LYS A 145 25.16 -26.09 14.16
CA LYS A 145 24.76 -26.25 12.76
C LYS A 145 23.29 -26.58 12.54
N TYR A 146 22.59 -27.11 13.54
CA TYR A 146 21.19 -27.51 13.41
C TYR A 146 20.35 -26.75 14.41
N VAL A 147 19.33 -26.04 13.93
CA VAL A 147 18.47 -25.18 14.76
C VAL A 147 17.03 -25.70 14.72
N LYS A 148 16.38 -25.66 15.87
CA LYS A 148 14.99 -26.10 16.05
C LYS A 148 14.10 -24.92 16.42
N TYR A 149 13.01 -24.77 15.68
CA TYR A 149 11.95 -23.81 15.96
C TYR A 149 10.60 -24.51 16.19
N MET A 150 9.72 -23.87 16.93
CA MET A 150 8.30 -24.21 17.01
C MET A 150 7.49 -23.16 16.27
N VAL A 151 6.50 -23.59 15.50
CA VAL A 151 5.52 -22.67 14.89
C VAL A 151 4.52 -22.24 15.95
N SER A 152 4.38 -20.94 16.14
CA SER A 152 3.44 -20.33 17.08
C SER A 152 2.20 -19.83 16.35
N ASP A 153 1.02 -20.27 16.81
CA ASP A 153 -0.30 -19.84 16.30
C ASP A 153 -1.00 -18.88 17.27
N GLU A 154 -0.28 -18.30 18.25
CA GLU A 154 -0.88 -17.42 19.27
C GLU A 154 -1.54 -16.18 18.67
N ASP A 155 -0.95 -15.60 17.62
CA ASP A 155 -1.44 -14.36 17.01
C ASP A 155 -2.69 -14.56 16.12
N THR A 156 -2.82 -15.76 15.52
CA THR A 156 -3.77 -16.02 14.44
C THR A 156 -4.86 -17.02 14.81
N GLN A 157 -4.61 -17.93 15.75
CA GLN A 157 -5.49 -19.04 16.15
C GLN A 157 -6.10 -19.81 14.96
N THR A 158 -5.42 -19.77 13.82
CA THR A 158 -5.95 -20.22 12.53
C THR A 158 -5.61 -21.68 12.32
N ILE A 159 -4.42 -22.10 12.74
CA ILE A 159 -3.99 -23.51 12.63
C ILE A 159 -4.92 -24.39 13.47
N PHE A 160 -5.14 -23.98 14.72
CA PHE A 160 -5.95 -24.76 15.67
C PHE A 160 -7.44 -24.78 15.35
N SER A 161 -8.01 -23.68 14.87
CA SER A 161 -9.43 -23.66 14.48
C SER A 161 -9.71 -24.58 13.29
N LEU A 162 -8.84 -24.58 12.28
CA LEU A 162 -9.00 -25.39 11.07
C LEU A 162 -8.91 -26.91 11.33
N PHE A 163 -8.12 -27.34 12.31
CA PHE A 163 -8.05 -28.77 12.65
C PHE A 163 -9.38 -29.34 13.15
N SER A 164 -10.29 -28.50 13.67
CA SER A 164 -11.61 -28.94 14.08
C SER A 164 -12.61 -29.13 12.93
N GLU A 165 -12.31 -28.60 11.74
CA GLU A 165 -13.19 -28.62 10.56
C GLU A 165 -12.92 -29.80 9.62
N TYR A 166 -11.71 -30.38 9.69
CA TYR A 166 -11.27 -31.47 8.83
C TYR A 166 -11.49 -32.86 9.43
N GLU A 167 -11.59 -33.86 8.56
CA GLU A 167 -11.58 -35.28 8.93
C GLU A 167 -10.43 -35.61 9.86
N SER A 168 -10.74 -36.39 10.89
CA SER A 168 -9.75 -36.77 11.89
C SER A 168 -8.68 -37.64 11.24
N GLY A 169 -7.44 -37.15 11.22
CA GLY A 169 -6.27 -37.96 10.86
C GLY A 169 -5.44 -37.44 9.71
N LEU A 170 -5.96 -36.63 8.78
CA LEU A 170 -5.21 -36.14 7.61
C LEU A 170 -5.01 -34.62 7.66
N ARG A 171 -3.75 -34.17 7.61
CA ARG A 171 -3.38 -32.74 7.66
C ARG A 171 -2.35 -32.40 6.58
N TYR A 172 -2.62 -31.34 5.83
CA TYR A 172 -1.77 -30.87 4.74
C TYR A 172 -1.13 -29.53 5.08
N TYR A 173 0.16 -29.39 4.79
CA TYR A 173 0.93 -28.16 4.98
C TYR A 173 1.77 -27.86 3.75
N ASP A 174 1.56 -26.71 3.13
CA ASP A 174 2.41 -26.19 2.07
C ASP A 174 3.30 -25.08 2.65
N ILE A 175 4.61 -25.31 2.73
CA ILE A 175 5.57 -24.32 3.23
C ILE A 175 6.25 -23.65 2.03
N SER A 176 6.14 -22.33 1.94
CA SER A 176 6.72 -21.58 0.82
C SER A 176 8.07 -20.95 1.17
N GLU A 177 8.18 -20.37 2.35
CA GLU A 177 9.33 -19.58 2.78
C GLU A 177 9.48 -19.61 4.30
N VAL A 178 10.73 -19.51 4.75
CA VAL A 178 11.10 -19.24 6.13
C VAL A 178 11.94 -17.97 6.17
N LYS A 179 11.67 -17.09 7.13
CA LYS A 179 12.38 -15.83 7.36
C LYS A 179 13.09 -15.90 8.70
N LEU A 180 14.40 -15.69 8.70
CA LEU A 180 15.21 -15.75 9.90
C LEU A 180 16.02 -14.47 10.07
N ALA A 181 15.90 -13.87 11.25
CA ALA A 181 16.76 -12.78 11.68
C ALA A 181 18.19 -13.30 11.86
N LYS A 182 19.15 -12.48 11.41
CA LYS A 182 20.57 -12.66 11.65
C LYS A 182 21.10 -11.45 12.40
N ASP A 183 22.15 -11.65 13.20
CA ASP A 183 22.85 -10.55 13.86
C ASP A 183 23.23 -9.44 12.84
N ASN A 184 23.02 -8.19 13.25
CA ASN A 184 23.29 -6.96 12.48
C ASN A 184 22.39 -6.67 11.27
N ASN A 185 21.47 -7.57 10.89
CA ASN A 185 20.53 -7.29 9.82
C ASN A 185 19.34 -6.43 10.31
N ARG A 186 18.90 -5.49 9.46
CA ARG A 186 17.70 -4.65 9.72
C ARG A 186 16.41 -5.42 9.50
N THR A 187 16.39 -6.31 8.52
CA THR A 187 15.27 -7.18 8.18
C THR A 187 15.71 -8.65 8.22
N PRO A 188 14.80 -9.59 8.52
CA PRO A 188 15.12 -11.01 8.43
C PRO A 188 15.44 -11.43 6.99
N SER A 189 16.32 -12.41 6.85
CA SER A 189 16.67 -13.00 5.55
C SER A 189 15.66 -14.07 5.17
N SER A 190 15.31 -14.13 3.88
CA SER A 190 14.28 -15.04 3.36
C SER A 190 14.89 -16.28 2.71
N TYR A 191 14.34 -17.45 2.99
CA TYR A 191 14.76 -18.75 2.45
C TYR A 191 13.56 -19.47 1.82
N THR A 192 13.60 -19.65 0.50
CA THR A 192 12.57 -20.44 -0.19
C THR A 192 12.65 -21.91 0.24
N VAL A 193 11.49 -22.50 0.57
CA VAL A 193 11.37 -23.89 1.01
C VAL A 193 10.76 -24.76 -0.08
N GLY A 194 9.49 -24.53 -0.43
CA GLY A 194 8.81 -25.27 -1.49
C GLY A 194 8.54 -26.74 -1.15
N PHE A 195 8.19 -27.05 0.10
CA PHE A 195 7.80 -28.40 0.51
C PHE A 195 6.32 -28.50 0.88
N LYS A 196 5.70 -29.59 0.48
CA LYS A 196 4.38 -30.03 0.93
C LYS A 196 4.51 -31.19 1.87
N TYR A 197 3.77 -31.16 2.97
CA TYR A 197 3.70 -32.22 3.96
C TYR A 197 2.26 -32.71 4.07
N LEU A 198 2.09 -34.03 4.03
CA LEU A 198 0.86 -34.72 4.37
C LEU A 198 1.12 -35.58 5.60
N PHE A 199 0.47 -35.26 6.70
CA PHE A 199 0.47 -36.07 7.91
C PHE A 199 -0.81 -36.90 7.98
N GLU A 200 -0.63 -38.19 8.28
CA GLU A 200 -1.71 -39.17 8.44
C GLU A 200 -1.58 -39.90 9.77
N VAL A 201 -2.67 -39.98 10.54
CA VAL A 201 -2.73 -40.82 11.74
C VAL A 201 -3.51 -42.09 11.42
N GLU A 202 -2.80 -43.21 11.33
CA GLU A 202 -3.40 -44.53 11.09
C GLU A 202 -3.08 -45.46 12.27
N ASN A 203 -4.10 -46.03 12.92
CA ASN A 203 -3.95 -46.95 14.06
C ASN A 203 -3.08 -46.42 15.23
N GLY A 204 -3.05 -45.11 15.44
CA GLY A 204 -2.20 -44.47 16.46
C GLY A 204 -0.72 -44.32 16.06
N GLU A 205 -0.40 -44.57 14.79
CA GLU A 205 0.90 -44.25 14.19
C GLU A 205 0.77 -43.02 13.28
N LEU A 206 1.74 -42.11 13.40
CA LEU A 206 1.82 -40.91 12.57
C LEU A 206 2.73 -41.20 11.37
N PHE A 207 2.19 -41.00 10.17
CA PHE A 207 2.90 -41.07 8.90
C PHE A 207 3.04 -39.68 8.31
N CYS A 208 4.14 -39.44 7.60
CA CYS A 208 4.34 -38.20 6.85
C CYS A 208 4.75 -38.52 5.43
N LYS A 209 4.22 -37.75 4.48
CA LYS A 209 4.71 -37.69 3.11
C LYS A 209 5.18 -36.27 2.82
N LYS A 210 6.41 -36.16 2.31
CA LYS A 210 7.04 -34.91 1.89
C LYS A 210 7.18 -34.87 0.36
N GLU A 211 6.79 -33.76 -0.26
CA GLU A 211 6.93 -33.51 -1.69
C GLU A 211 7.46 -32.10 -1.97
N GLU A 212 8.18 -31.92 -3.08
CA GLU A 212 8.64 -30.61 -3.54
C GLU A 212 7.61 -29.96 -4.47
N TYR A 213 7.49 -28.63 -4.41
CA TYR A 213 6.69 -27.84 -5.33
C TYR A 213 7.36 -26.50 -5.65
N ASN A 214 6.96 -25.91 -6.79
CA ASN A 214 7.52 -24.64 -7.24
C ASN A 214 6.92 -23.46 -6.45
N VAL A 215 7.79 -22.63 -5.89
CA VAL A 215 7.48 -21.33 -5.30
C VAL A 215 7.97 -20.25 -6.26
N ILE A 216 7.17 -19.21 -6.48
CA ILE A 216 7.60 -18.05 -7.27
C ILE A 216 8.66 -17.30 -6.47
N ARG A 217 9.85 -17.13 -7.05
CA ARG A 217 10.89 -16.30 -6.45
C ARG A 217 10.82 -14.89 -7.01
N VAL A 218 10.73 -13.91 -6.12
CA VAL A 218 10.85 -12.49 -6.42
C VAL A 218 12.12 -12.00 -5.76
N ASP A 219 13.17 -11.77 -6.55
CA ASP A 219 14.50 -11.52 -5.98
C ASP A 219 14.73 -10.05 -5.61
N ASN A 220 14.01 -9.12 -6.25
CA ASN A 220 14.21 -7.69 -6.07
C ASN A 220 12.88 -6.95 -5.95
N LEU A 221 12.79 -6.11 -4.93
CA LEU A 221 11.65 -5.24 -4.64
C LEU A 221 12.15 -3.80 -4.59
N ILE A 222 11.51 -2.91 -5.35
CA ILE A 222 11.88 -1.49 -5.39
C ILE A 222 10.72 -0.66 -4.84
N PRO A 223 10.85 -0.12 -3.62
CA PRO A 223 9.84 0.77 -3.05
C PRO A 223 9.76 2.08 -3.83
N MET A 224 8.53 2.54 -4.08
CA MET A 224 8.25 3.76 -4.81
C MET A 224 7.04 4.47 -4.21
N VAL A 225 7.02 5.80 -4.36
CA VAL A 225 5.86 6.59 -3.97
C VAL A 225 5.47 7.57 -5.04
N TYR A 226 4.18 7.93 -5.05
CA TYR A 226 3.64 9.03 -5.82
C TYR A 226 2.81 9.91 -4.91
N ARG A 227 3.00 11.23 -5.04
CA ARG A 227 2.27 12.25 -4.30
C ARG A 227 1.63 13.19 -5.29
N ASP A 228 0.33 13.43 -5.14
CA ASP A 228 -0.33 14.46 -5.96
C ASP A 228 0.01 15.85 -5.43
N ILE A 229 0.99 16.49 -6.07
CA ILE A 229 1.46 17.86 -5.79
C ILE A 229 0.30 18.87 -5.81
N LYS A 230 -0.82 18.60 -6.51
CA LYS A 230 -1.98 19.50 -6.60
C LYS A 230 -2.82 19.56 -5.32
N SER A 231 -2.78 18.51 -4.48
CA SER A 231 -3.50 18.46 -3.20
C SER A 231 -2.74 19.14 -2.04
N GLY A 232 -1.45 19.41 -2.24
CA GLY A 232 -0.55 19.98 -1.24
C GLY A 232 -0.61 21.51 -1.09
N VAL A 233 -1.82 22.11 -1.06
CA VAL A 233 -1.92 23.48 -0.56
C VAL A 233 -1.68 23.45 0.94
N TYR A 234 -0.82 24.38 1.36
CA TYR A 234 -0.44 24.70 2.74
C TYR A 234 -1.44 24.19 3.80
N ASN A 235 -0.97 23.29 4.68
CA ASN A 235 -1.68 22.67 5.81
C ASN A 235 -2.70 21.56 5.52
N TYR A 236 -2.80 21.03 4.30
CA TYR A 236 -3.63 19.85 4.01
C TYR A 236 -2.78 18.63 3.64
N PRO A 237 -3.09 17.43 4.19
CA PRO A 237 -2.43 16.21 3.78
C PRO A 237 -2.59 15.99 2.28
N SER A 238 -1.49 15.63 1.62
CA SER A 238 -1.49 15.18 0.23
C SER A 238 -1.69 13.68 0.18
N GLY A 239 -2.53 13.19 -0.73
CA GLY A 239 -2.64 11.74 -0.92
C GLY A 239 -1.33 11.16 -1.48
N GLN A 240 -0.89 10.04 -0.91
CA GLN A 240 0.32 9.32 -1.25
C GLN A 240 -0.02 7.88 -1.64
N ILE A 241 0.36 7.50 -2.86
CA ILE A 241 0.29 6.11 -3.33
C ILE A 241 1.62 5.44 -3.03
N ASN A 242 1.58 4.36 -2.27
CA ASN A 242 2.75 3.58 -1.88
C ASN A 242 2.79 2.31 -2.73
N SER A 243 3.96 2.06 -3.32
CA SER A 243 4.10 1.06 -4.37
C SER A 243 5.39 0.28 -4.22
N VAL A 244 5.41 -0.91 -4.79
CA VAL A 244 6.61 -1.73 -4.95
C VAL A 244 6.68 -2.23 -6.39
N ALA A 245 7.83 -2.05 -7.03
CA ALA A 245 8.11 -2.66 -8.32
C ALA A 245 8.80 -4.01 -8.12
N PHE A 246 8.40 -5.01 -8.90
CA PHE A 246 8.90 -6.39 -8.84
C PHE A 246 8.85 -7.04 -10.22
N THR A 247 9.45 -8.22 -10.38
CA THR A 247 9.40 -8.99 -11.64
C THR A 247 8.79 -10.36 -11.44
N LEU A 248 8.23 -10.92 -12.52
CA LEU A 248 7.80 -12.31 -12.60
C LEU A 248 8.42 -13.02 -13.81
N PRO A 249 8.80 -14.31 -13.67
CA PRO A 249 9.20 -15.11 -14.82
C PRO A 249 8.11 -15.17 -15.89
N LYS A 250 8.49 -15.00 -17.16
CA LYS A 250 7.54 -14.96 -18.28
C LYS A 250 6.76 -16.27 -18.43
N ASP A 251 7.40 -17.41 -18.18
CA ASP A 251 6.78 -18.73 -18.27
C ASP A 251 5.66 -18.95 -17.25
N ILE A 252 5.78 -18.37 -16.05
CA ILE A 252 4.72 -18.37 -15.03
C ILE A 252 3.50 -17.61 -15.54
N VAL A 253 3.70 -16.39 -16.05
CA VAL A 253 2.60 -15.55 -16.59
C VAL A 253 1.97 -16.20 -17.83
N GLU A 254 2.78 -16.76 -18.74
CA GLU A 254 2.28 -17.48 -19.91
C GLU A 254 1.47 -18.73 -19.51
N LYS A 255 1.87 -19.43 -18.45
CA LYS A 255 1.21 -20.66 -17.99
C LYS A 255 -0.09 -20.36 -17.26
N TYR A 256 -0.07 -19.45 -16.29
CA TYR A 256 -1.17 -19.24 -15.33
C TYR A 256 -2.00 -17.97 -15.59
N GLY A 257 -1.56 -17.09 -16.49
CA GLY A 257 -2.28 -15.88 -16.89
C GLY A 257 -1.83 -14.62 -16.16
N GLU A 258 -2.75 -13.67 -16.06
CA GLU A 258 -2.51 -12.37 -15.43
C GLU A 258 -2.60 -12.46 -13.91
N VAL A 259 -1.78 -11.68 -13.21
CA VAL A 259 -1.89 -11.55 -11.75
C VAL A 259 -3.18 -10.78 -11.44
N SER A 260 -4.11 -11.44 -10.75
CA SER A 260 -5.41 -10.86 -10.40
C SER A 260 -5.49 -10.43 -8.94
N GLU A 261 -4.67 -10.99 -8.05
CA GLU A 261 -4.61 -10.59 -6.63
C GLU A 261 -3.19 -10.82 -6.09
N ILE A 262 -2.78 -9.97 -5.16
CA ILE A 262 -1.53 -10.09 -4.40
C ILE A 262 -1.86 -10.14 -2.91
N HIS A 263 -1.37 -11.18 -2.23
CA HIS A 263 -1.47 -11.34 -0.79
C HIS A 263 -0.12 -11.09 -0.13
N PHE A 264 -0.10 -10.24 0.89
CA PHE A 264 1.12 -9.70 1.48
C PHE A 264 0.90 -9.23 2.91
N GLU A 265 2.00 -9.01 3.63
CA GLU A 265 2.00 -8.51 5.00
C GLU A 265 3.00 -7.38 5.21
N TYR A 266 2.72 -6.53 6.19
CA TYR A 266 3.59 -5.44 6.64
C TYR A 266 3.13 -4.91 8.00
N TRP A 267 3.95 -4.10 8.65
CA TRP A 267 3.58 -3.30 9.81
C TRP A 267 3.49 -1.83 9.45
N LYS A 268 2.34 -1.20 9.67
CA LYS A 268 2.08 0.20 9.31
C LYS A 268 2.21 1.10 10.53
N TYR A 269 3.01 2.16 10.45
CA TYR A 269 3.13 3.16 11.51
C TYR A 269 3.15 4.58 10.94
N LYS A 270 2.54 5.53 11.65
CA LYS A 270 2.69 6.96 11.36
C LYS A 270 3.92 7.49 12.06
N THR A 271 4.79 8.21 11.36
CA THR A 271 5.93 8.88 12.00
C THR A 271 5.45 9.99 12.93
N SER A 272 6.13 10.15 14.07
CA SER A 272 6.12 11.41 14.81
C SER A 272 6.55 12.58 13.92
N PRO A 273 6.25 13.84 14.27
CA PRO A 273 6.65 15.01 13.48
C PRO A 273 8.13 15.02 13.09
N ILE A 274 8.40 15.02 11.78
CA ILE A 274 9.72 15.12 11.18
C ILE A 274 10.04 16.59 10.96
N VAL A 275 10.97 17.12 11.76
CA VAL A 275 11.40 18.52 11.64
C VAL A 275 12.60 18.60 10.70
N VAL A 276 12.51 19.46 9.68
CA VAL A 276 13.63 19.77 8.79
C VAL A 276 13.89 21.26 8.85
N SER A 277 15.13 21.65 9.09
CA SER A 277 15.52 23.06 9.23
C SER A 277 16.77 23.41 8.43
N ASP A 278 16.96 24.68 8.10
CA ASP A 278 18.22 25.18 7.54
C ASP A 278 19.13 25.74 8.63
N THR A 279 20.37 26.03 8.25
CA THR A 279 21.39 26.60 9.15
C THR A 279 21.47 28.13 9.06
N ARG A 280 20.56 28.79 8.32
CA ARG A 280 20.56 30.25 8.16
C ARG A 280 19.83 30.90 9.32
N ASP A 281 20.26 32.12 9.65
CA ASP A 281 19.58 33.05 10.56
C ASP A 281 19.56 32.71 12.06
N GLY A 282 20.53 31.90 12.53
CA GLY A 282 20.91 31.87 13.95
C GLY A 282 19.96 31.16 14.92
N VAL A 283 18.83 30.62 14.43
CA VAL A 283 18.02 29.63 15.18
C VAL A 283 18.60 28.25 14.88
N ASN A 284 19.68 27.93 15.58
CA ASN A 284 20.51 26.75 15.32
C ASN A 284 19.90 25.49 15.94
N LEU A 285 18.78 25.02 15.38
CA LEU A 285 18.20 23.73 15.75
C LEU A 285 19.24 22.62 15.57
N TYR A 286 19.87 22.58 14.40
CA TYR A 286 20.79 21.52 14.02
C TYR A 286 22.07 21.46 14.85
N GLN A 287 22.76 22.60 15.10
CA GLN A 287 23.98 22.58 15.93
C GLN A 287 23.73 22.12 17.36
N ASN A 288 22.47 22.20 17.80
CA ASN A 288 22.08 21.75 19.11
C ASN A 288 21.32 20.41 19.06
N ASN A 289 21.07 19.76 17.92
CA ASN A 289 20.18 18.58 17.81
C ASN A 289 20.33 17.58 18.98
N ASP A 290 21.56 17.25 19.35
CA ASP A 290 21.86 16.31 20.44
C ASP A 290 21.43 16.79 21.84
N SER A 291 21.22 18.09 22.02
CA SER A 291 20.81 18.67 23.29
C SER A 291 19.30 18.62 23.55
N TRP A 292 18.45 18.35 22.56
CA TRP A 292 16.98 18.43 22.68
C TRP A 292 16.20 17.31 22.01
N VAL A 293 16.75 16.63 20.99
CA VAL A 293 16.13 15.42 20.43
C VAL A 293 15.93 14.36 21.53
N GLY A 294 14.75 13.74 21.57
CA GLY A 294 14.36 12.73 22.55
C GLY A 294 14.03 13.23 23.97
N LYS A 295 14.20 14.53 24.25
CA LYS A 295 14.02 15.12 25.58
C LYS A 295 12.71 15.89 25.70
N LYS A 296 12.05 15.76 26.86
CA LYS A 296 10.87 16.56 27.19
C LYS A 296 11.26 17.98 27.56
N GLN A 297 10.32 18.93 27.43
CA GLN A 297 10.50 20.31 27.87
C GLN A 297 11.08 20.43 29.29
N SER A 298 10.58 19.60 30.23
CA SER A 298 11.02 19.59 31.63
C SER A 298 12.49 19.21 31.83
N GLU A 299 13.11 18.60 30.84
CA GLU A 299 14.51 18.14 30.85
C GLU A 299 15.45 19.15 30.20
N LEU A 300 14.90 20.20 29.57
CA LEU A 300 15.66 21.22 28.84
C LEU A 300 15.96 22.43 29.74
N SER A 301 17.14 23.02 29.55
CA SER A 301 17.55 24.27 30.24
C SER A 301 16.74 25.49 29.76
N SER A 302 16.99 26.70 30.27
CA SER A 302 16.21 27.91 29.95
C SER A 302 16.23 28.38 28.49
N TYR A 303 16.91 27.67 27.58
CA TYR A 303 16.96 27.95 26.15
C TYR A 303 16.66 26.68 25.33
N TYR A 304 15.42 26.54 24.89
CA TYR A 304 14.99 25.48 23.99
C TYR A 304 14.15 26.04 22.84
N PRO A 305 14.15 25.37 21.69
CA PRO A 305 13.33 25.77 20.57
C PRO A 305 11.86 25.47 20.85
N SER A 306 11.03 26.37 20.35
CA SER A 306 9.59 26.20 20.19
C SER A 306 9.29 26.12 18.70
N ILE A 307 8.51 25.10 18.32
CA ILE A 307 8.10 24.85 16.94
C ILE A 307 6.59 25.01 16.86
N ARG A 308 6.11 25.71 15.84
CA ARG A 308 4.69 25.97 15.64
C ARG A 308 4.34 25.77 14.17
N TRP A 309 3.32 24.97 13.89
CA TRP A 309 2.93 24.65 12.51
C TRP A 309 1.42 24.40 12.38
N GLY A 310 0.95 24.28 11.13
CA GLY A 310 -0.48 24.18 10.81
C GLY A 310 -1.16 25.54 10.67
N ASN A 311 -2.49 25.56 10.75
CA ASN A 311 -3.28 26.76 10.47
C ASN A 311 -3.13 27.82 11.55
N LYS A 312 -2.78 29.02 11.10
CA LYS A 312 -2.75 30.22 11.94
C LYS A 312 -4.19 30.70 12.17
N LYS A 313 -4.65 30.63 13.41
CA LYS A 313 -5.98 31.10 13.83
C LYS A 313 -5.85 32.38 14.66
N ASP A 314 -6.55 33.43 14.27
CA ASP A 314 -6.68 34.64 15.07
C ASP A 314 -7.82 34.47 16.08
N LYS A 315 -7.49 34.28 17.35
CA LYS A 315 -8.46 34.17 18.48
C LYS A 315 -8.58 35.47 19.31
N GLY A 316 -8.08 36.60 18.80
CA GLY A 316 -8.06 37.88 19.52
C GLY A 316 -9.36 38.69 19.41
N SER A 317 -9.70 39.42 20.47
CA SER A 317 -10.54 40.64 20.39
C SER A 317 -9.69 41.80 19.82
N GLN A 318 -10.31 42.84 19.27
CA GLN A 318 -9.64 43.99 18.62
C GLN A 318 -8.53 44.69 19.47
N THR A 319 -8.45 44.41 20.76
CA THR A 319 -7.46 44.98 21.69
C THR A 319 -6.22 44.12 21.96
N VAL A 320 -6.23 42.80 21.70
CA VAL A 320 -5.04 41.94 21.80
C VAL A 320 -5.11 40.84 20.72
N PRO A 321 -4.39 40.96 19.60
CA PRO A 321 -4.33 39.90 18.61
C PRO A 321 -3.67 38.66 19.22
N LYS A 322 -4.39 37.53 19.22
CA LYS A 322 -3.91 36.23 19.69
C LYS A 322 -3.77 35.30 18.50
N ILE A 323 -2.56 34.83 18.25
CA ILE A 323 -2.23 33.90 17.17
C ILE A 323 -2.09 32.51 17.78
N VAL A 324 -2.86 31.54 17.29
CA VAL A 324 -2.82 30.13 17.71
C VAL A 324 -2.51 29.27 16.48
N TYR A 325 -1.72 28.21 16.68
CA TYR A 325 -1.39 27.22 15.66
C TYR A 325 -2.15 25.91 15.91
N ASP A 326 -2.25 25.04 14.92
CA ASP A 326 -2.89 23.72 15.13
C ASP A 326 -2.01 22.85 16.03
N TYR A 327 -0.69 22.89 15.81
CA TYR A 327 0.27 22.05 16.52
C TYR A 327 1.49 22.81 17.00
N THR A 328 2.01 22.40 18.15
CA THR A 328 3.18 23.02 18.77
C THR A 328 4.09 22.02 19.47
N TYR A 329 5.38 22.38 19.57
CA TYR A 329 6.35 21.78 20.46
C TYR A 329 6.93 22.87 21.37
N ASN A 330 7.02 22.59 22.67
CA ASN A 330 7.59 23.51 23.68
C ASN A 330 6.96 24.92 23.69
N TYR A 331 5.69 25.03 23.29
CA TYR A 331 4.92 26.27 23.30
C TYR A 331 3.52 25.94 23.80
N ILE A 332 3.13 26.51 24.95
CA ILE A 332 1.84 26.21 25.57
C ILE A 332 1.01 27.49 25.58
N TYR A 333 -0.03 27.54 24.75
CA TYR A 333 -1.10 28.54 24.83
C TYR A 333 -2.47 27.88 24.83
N ASP A 334 -3.42 28.51 25.52
CA ASP A 334 -4.80 28.02 25.66
C ASP A 334 -5.52 27.98 24.29
N GLY A 335 -5.83 26.77 23.80
CA GLY A 335 -6.65 26.53 22.61
C GLY A 335 -5.97 25.98 21.35
N GLU A 336 -4.78 25.39 21.45
CA GLU A 336 -4.10 24.60 20.41
C GLU A 336 -4.70 23.18 20.29
N LEU A 337 -4.62 22.55 19.11
CA LEU A 337 -5.26 21.24 18.86
C LEU A 337 -4.36 20.06 19.25
N GLY A 338 -3.03 20.19 19.14
CA GLY A 338 -2.07 19.17 19.58
C GLY A 338 -0.77 19.78 20.11
N VAL A 339 -0.32 19.28 21.25
CA VAL A 339 0.96 19.65 21.87
C VAL A 339 1.84 18.42 21.87
N TYR A 340 3.01 18.53 21.25
CA TYR A 340 4.04 17.51 21.26
C TYR A 340 5.06 17.82 22.37
N ASP A 341 5.30 16.84 23.22
CA ASP A 341 6.22 16.98 24.36
C ASP A 341 7.67 16.61 24.02
N LYS A 342 7.89 15.92 22.89
CA LYS A 342 9.21 15.47 22.41
C LYS A 342 9.34 15.66 20.89
N ILE A 343 10.57 15.84 20.43
CA ILE A 343 10.93 15.75 19.01
C ILE A 343 11.90 14.58 18.85
N SER A 344 11.51 13.61 18.04
CA SER A 344 12.31 12.40 17.77
C SER A 344 12.97 12.41 16.39
N TYR A 345 12.60 13.35 15.52
CA TYR A 345 13.21 13.52 14.19
C TYR A 345 13.66 14.96 13.98
N SER A 346 14.94 15.15 13.64
CA SER A 346 15.48 16.47 13.31
C SER A 346 16.55 16.37 12.22
N PHE A 347 16.26 16.91 11.04
CA PHE A 347 17.15 16.94 9.88
C PHE A 347 17.58 18.36 9.53
N SER A 348 18.76 18.46 8.91
CA SER A 348 19.31 19.72 8.41
C SER A 348 19.44 19.71 6.90
N SER A 349 18.90 20.77 6.30
CA SER A 349 19.09 21.11 4.89
C SER A 349 20.41 21.86 4.63
N GLY A 350 21.24 22.07 5.66
CA GLY A 350 22.50 22.79 5.57
C GLY A 350 22.29 24.24 5.13
N ASN A 351 22.93 24.64 4.04
CA ASN A 351 22.79 25.99 3.45
C ASN A 351 21.63 26.10 2.45
N THR A 352 20.96 24.98 2.13
CA THR A 352 19.77 24.95 1.27
C THR A 352 18.56 25.38 2.09
N ARG A 353 17.56 26.04 1.46
CA ARG A 353 16.33 26.42 2.21
C ARG A 353 15.62 25.12 2.54
N ALA A 354 15.19 24.96 3.80
CA ALA A 354 14.47 23.75 4.19
C ALA A 354 13.26 23.52 3.27
N VAL A 355 12.53 24.57 2.92
CA VAL A 355 11.41 24.52 1.96
C VAL A 355 11.80 24.17 0.51
N ASN A 356 13.06 23.85 0.24
CA ASN A 356 13.57 23.36 -1.05
C ASN A 356 14.46 22.10 -0.85
N TYR A 357 14.35 21.42 0.29
CA TYR A 357 15.18 20.29 0.66
C TYR A 357 14.33 19.09 1.05
N ASP A 358 14.54 17.98 0.35
CA ASP A 358 13.93 16.69 0.64
C ASP A 358 14.90 15.85 1.49
N VAL A 359 14.39 15.11 2.46
CA VAL A 359 15.16 14.08 3.17
C VAL A 359 14.99 12.79 2.39
N SER A 360 16.10 12.17 1.98
CA SER A 360 16.04 10.91 1.25
C SER A 360 15.55 9.76 2.14
N SER A 361 14.97 8.73 1.52
CA SER A 361 14.62 7.49 2.21
C SER A 361 15.80 6.90 2.98
N ALA A 362 17.00 6.94 2.40
CA ALA A 362 18.21 6.40 3.04
C ALA A 362 18.56 7.14 4.34
N GLU A 363 18.51 8.48 4.32
CA GLU A 363 18.74 9.30 5.53
C GLU A 363 17.69 9.02 6.61
N LEU A 364 16.41 8.85 6.23
CA LEU A 364 15.34 8.57 7.19
C LEU A 364 15.46 7.16 7.79
N VAL A 365 15.79 6.16 6.97
CA VAL A 365 16.04 4.79 7.44
C VAL A 365 17.22 4.78 8.42
N ASP A 366 18.33 5.42 8.07
CA ASP A 366 19.52 5.45 8.93
C ASP A 366 19.20 6.14 10.26
N TRP A 367 18.42 7.24 10.25
CA TRP A 367 17.94 7.89 11.46
C TRP A 367 17.12 6.95 12.35
N ILE A 368 16.10 6.28 11.79
CA ILE A 368 15.22 5.38 12.55
C ILE A 368 16.03 4.29 13.27
N TYR A 369 17.00 3.69 12.58
CA TYR A 369 17.80 2.60 13.12
C TYR A 369 18.96 3.05 14.02
N SER A 370 19.41 4.31 13.93
CA SER A 370 20.46 4.85 14.81
C SER A 370 19.91 5.58 16.03
N TYR A 371 18.64 6.01 16.01
CA TYR A 371 18.05 6.89 17.00
C TYR A 371 18.19 6.37 18.43
N ALA A 372 17.78 5.13 18.70
CA ALA A 372 17.85 4.54 20.04
C ALA A 372 19.28 4.54 20.59
N ASN A 373 20.24 4.12 19.76
CA ASN A 373 21.65 4.05 20.14
C ASN A 373 22.29 5.45 20.30
N THR A 374 21.72 6.47 19.67
CA THR A 374 22.29 7.83 19.67
C THR A 374 21.70 8.69 20.79
N TYR A 375 20.39 8.59 21.03
CA TYR A 375 19.65 9.52 21.89
C TYR A 375 19.07 8.86 23.14
N LEU A 376 18.95 7.53 23.17
CA LEU A 376 18.34 6.77 24.27
C LEU A 376 19.26 5.69 24.83
N SER A 377 20.57 5.70 24.53
CA SER A 377 21.51 4.60 24.82
C SER A 377 21.53 4.18 26.29
N ASP A 378 21.24 5.11 27.20
CA ASP A 378 21.28 4.92 28.65
C ASP A 378 19.88 4.91 29.29
N GLN A 379 18.80 4.84 28.49
CA GLN A 379 17.43 4.95 28.95
C GLN A 379 16.60 3.75 28.51
N GLU A 380 15.76 3.23 29.41
CA GLU A 380 14.67 2.35 29.00
C GLU A 380 13.65 3.16 28.20
N TYR A 381 13.18 2.58 27.10
CA TYR A 381 12.17 3.18 26.25
C TYR A 381 11.11 2.14 25.89
N GLU A 382 9.88 2.62 25.70
CA GLU A 382 8.81 1.83 25.10
C GLU A 382 9.14 1.61 23.63
N SER A 383 8.93 0.38 23.14
CA SER A 383 9.22 -0.01 21.76
C SER A 383 7.98 -0.52 21.05
N ILE A 384 7.95 -0.37 19.73
CA ILE A 384 6.92 -1.01 18.92
C ILE A 384 7.14 -2.53 18.85
N PRO A 385 6.08 -3.35 18.69
CA PRO A 385 6.13 -4.81 18.81
C PRO A 385 6.73 -5.54 17.58
N ILE A 386 7.81 -5.01 17.00
CA ILE A 386 8.52 -5.52 15.83
C ILE A 386 10.03 -5.29 16.00
N LYS A 387 10.89 -5.93 15.20
CA LYS A 387 12.34 -5.69 15.18
C LYS A 387 12.99 -5.97 16.53
N ASP A 388 12.51 -6.97 17.25
CA ASP A 388 12.98 -7.31 18.61
C ASP A 388 12.88 -6.15 19.61
N GLY A 389 11.95 -5.21 19.41
CA GLY A 389 11.80 -4.03 20.25
C GLY A 389 12.93 -3.00 20.08
N ARG A 390 13.73 -3.10 19.01
CA ARG A 390 14.85 -2.16 18.73
C ARG A 390 14.40 -0.76 18.33
N LEU A 391 13.13 -0.58 17.97
CA LEU A 391 12.60 0.70 17.49
C LEU A 391 11.78 1.38 18.60
N PRO A 392 12.23 2.55 19.10
CA PRO A 392 11.50 3.32 20.10
C PRO A 392 10.13 3.77 19.60
N ALA A 393 9.10 3.63 20.43
CA ALA A 393 7.73 4.03 20.12
C ALA A 393 7.61 5.52 19.86
N GLU A 394 8.43 6.37 20.49
CA GLU A 394 8.41 7.83 20.30
C GLU A 394 8.80 8.31 18.89
N LEU A 395 9.37 7.44 18.06
CA LEU A 395 9.56 7.68 16.62
C LEU A 395 8.24 7.61 15.83
N PHE A 396 7.14 7.21 16.46
CA PHE A 396 5.84 7.02 15.85
C PHE A 396 4.75 7.68 16.69
N GLU A 397 3.62 8.01 16.07
CA GLU A 397 2.44 8.49 16.80
C GLU A 397 1.88 7.38 17.70
N ASP A 398 1.31 7.76 18.85
CA ASP A 398 0.88 6.87 19.96
C ASP A 398 -0.27 5.90 19.62
N TYR A 399 -0.69 5.80 18.35
CA TYR A 399 -1.78 4.94 17.87
C TYR A 399 -1.29 3.65 17.20
N TYR A 400 -0.12 3.14 17.60
CA TYR A 400 0.60 2.04 16.94
C TYR A 400 -0.09 0.65 17.02
N ASN A 401 -1.29 0.55 17.61
CA ASN A 401 -2.10 -0.66 17.69
C ASN A 401 -3.60 -0.36 17.48
N THR A 402 -3.96 0.02 16.26
CA THR A 402 -5.34 0.35 15.84
C THR A 402 -5.72 -0.44 14.59
N GLU A 403 -6.99 -0.37 14.18
CA GLU A 403 -7.41 -0.97 12.90
C GLU A 403 -6.63 -0.40 11.70
N GLU A 404 -6.06 0.80 11.81
CA GLU A 404 -5.27 1.45 10.75
C GLU A 404 -3.76 1.19 10.89
N TYR A 405 -3.23 1.19 12.11
CA TYR A 405 -1.78 1.09 12.38
C TYR A 405 -1.43 -0.17 13.19
N GLY A 406 -0.29 -0.79 12.90
CA GLY A 406 0.13 -2.09 13.42
C GLY A 406 0.26 -3.14 12.33
N TYR A 407 0.21 -4.42 12.70
CA TYR A 407 0.35 -5.53 11.75
C TYR A 407 -0.82 -5.57 10.76
N LYS A 408 -0.50 -5.76 9.48
CA LYS A 408 -1.43 -5.90 8.36
C LYS A 408 -1.08 -7.15 7.58
N ASN A 409 -2.12 -7.92 7.28
CA ASN A 409 -2.10 -9.07 6.39
C ASN A 409 -3.29 -8.86 5.44
N VAL A 410 -3.00 -8.58 4.17
CA VAL A 410 -3.95 -7.98 3.24
C VAL A 410 -3.84 -8.63 1.87
N THR A 411 -4.99 -8.89 1.25
CA THR A 411 -5.10 -9.27 -0.15
C THR A 411 -5.67 -8.10 -0.94
N VAL A 412 -4.96 -7.68 -1.99
CA VAL A 412 -5.40 -6.62 -2.91
C VAL A 412 -5.65 -7.26 -4.28
N SER A 413 -6.86 -7.08 -4.81
CA SER A 413 -7.18 -7.47 -6.18
C SER A 413 -6.63 -6.46 -7.17
N SER A 414 -6.45 -6.91 -8.41
CA SER A 414 -6.09 -6.07 -9.57
C SER A 414 -7.14 -5.00 -9.88
N ASP A 415 -8.33 -5.05 -9.25
CA ASP A 415 -9.35 -4.03 -9.37
C ASP A 415 -8.82 -2.65 -8.95
N THR A 416 -9.41 -1.60 -9.49
CA THR A 416 -8.93 -0.23 -9.31
C THR A 416 -9.07 0.29 -7.88
N PHE A 417 -8.04 0.90 -7.30
CA PHE A 417 -8.21 1.75 -6.11
C PHE A 417 -8.85 3.08 -6.48
N ALA A 418 -9.66 3.58 -5.56
CA ALA A 418 -10.23 4.92 -5.62
C ALA A 418 -9.30 5.92 -4.90
N PHE A 419 -8.68 6.82 -5.66
CA PHE A 419 -7.93 7.95 -5.13
C PHE A 419 -8.81 9.20 -5.14
N THR A 420 -9.20 9.69 -3.97
CA THR A 420 -10.06 10.89 -3.90
C THR A 420 -9.20 12.14 -3.71
N HIS A 421 -9.16 12.98 -4.73
CA HIS A 421 -8.53 14.29 -4.66
C HIS A 421 -9.42 15.26 -3.91
N GLN A 422 -8.86 15.92 -2.90
CA GLN A 422 -9.46 17.11 -2.32
C GLN A 422 -8.80 18.34 -2.93
N ASN A 423 -9.58 19.14 -3.66
CA ASN A 423 -9.12 20.44 -4.13
C ASN A 423 -9.15 21.44 -2.98
N SER A 424 -7.97 21.91 -2.59
CA SER A 424 -7.80 23.14 -1.84
C SER A 424 -8.02 24.35 -2.76
N GLN A 425 -9.04 25.14 -2.43
CA GLN A 425 -9.69 26.08 -3.33
C GLN A 425 -8.96 27.43 -3.46
N GLY A 426 -8.98 28.00 -4.66
CA GLY A 426 -8.72 29.42 -4.89
C GLY A 426 -9.87 30.31 -4.39
N TRP A 427 -9.64 31.63 -4.30
CA TRP A 427 -10.61 32.59 -3.76
C TRP A 427 -11.96 32.61 -4.49
N LEU A 428 -11.97 32.36 -5.81
CA LEU A 428 -13.17 32.40 -6.63
C LEU A 428 -14.11 31.22 -6.33
N GLU A 429 -13.54 30.06 -5.99
CA GLU A 429 -14.29 28.84 -5.71
C GLU A 429 -14.80 28.83 -4.25
N ASN A 430 -14.03 29.44 -3.33
CA ASN A 430 -14.50 29.78 -1.98
C ASN A 430 -15.66 30.77 -2.00
N PHE A 431 -15.65 31.77 -2.89
CA PHE A 431 -16.76 32.73 -3.05
C PHE A 431 -18.04 32.05 -3.60
N LEU A 432 -17.89 31.01 -4.40
CA LEU A 432 -19.01 30.25 -4.99
C LEU A 432 -19.42 29.02 -4.16
N ASN A 433 -18.73 28.74 -3.06
CA ASN A 433 -19.00 27.65 -2.12
C ASN A 433 -19.08 26.26 -2.79
N TYR A 434 -18.22 26.02 -3.78
CA TYR A 434 -18.19 24.81 -4.59
C TYR A 434 -17.07 23.87 -4.11
N ASN A 435 -17.34 22.99 -3.14
CA ASN A 435 -16.44 21.88 -2.84
C ASN A 435 -16.59 20.82 -3.92
N THR A 436 -15.56 20.60 -4.73
CA THR A 436 -15.51 19.47 -5.66
C THR A 436 -14.42 18.52 -5.22
N SER A 437 -14.81 17.31 -4.82
CA SER A 437 -13.94 16.16 -4.80
C SER A 437 -14.11 15.42 -6.11
N TYR A 438 -13.02 14.87 -6.64
CA TYR A 438 -13.09 13.90 -7.72
C TYR A 438 -12.27 12.68 -7.33
N THR A 439 -12.75 11.51 -7.74
CA THR A 439 -12.11 10.23 -7.43
C THR A 439 -11.56 9.68 -8.73
N ASP A 440 -10.25 9.50 -8.79
CA ASP A 440 -9.58 8.78 -9.85
C ASP A 440 -9.48 7.30 -9.49
N TYR A 441 -9.46 6.45 -10.51
CA TYR A 441 -9.39 5.00 -10.36
C TYR A 441 -8.09 4.53 -11.01
N TYR A 442 -7.27 3.79 -10.27
CA TYR A 442 -5.96 3.32 -10.73
C TYR A 442 -5.84 1.81 -10.55
N ASP A 443 -5.26 1.11 -11.53
CA ASP A 443 -5.08 -0.34 -11.47
C ASP A 443 -4.11 -0.72 -10.34
N SER A 444 -4.45 -1.76 -9.59
CA SER A 444 -3.62 -2.15 -8.45
C SER A 444 -2.31 -2.81 -8.79
N ILE A 445 -2.36 -3.55 -9.88
CA ILE A 445 -1.28 -4.38 -10.34
C ILE A 445 -1.10 -4.02 -11.81
N GLN A 446 -0.05 -3.27 -12.11
CA GLN A 446 0.18 -2.75 -13.45
C GLN A 446 1.46 -3.36 -14.03
N LYS A 447 1.35 -3.92 -15.24
CA LYS A 447 2.53 -4.34 -16.02
C LYS A 447 3.29 -3.12 -16.51
N VAL A 448 4.61 -3.14 -16.37
CA VAL A 448 5.49 -2.11 -16.92
C VAL A 448 5.98 -2.56 -18.29
N SER A 449 5.65 -1.80 -19.32
CA SER A 449 6.17 -2.05 -20.67
C SER A 449 7.57 -1.43 -20.80
N SER A 450 8.56 -2.27 -21.13
CA SER A 450 9.93 -1.79 -21.40
C SER A 450 10.01 -0.85 -22.61
N GLY A 451 9.01 -0.89 -23.50
CA GLY A 451 8.87 0.07 -24.60
C GLY A 451 8.48 1.47 -24.14
N ASP A 452 7.79 1.59 -23.00
CA ASP A 452 7.22 2.85 -22.53
C ASP A 452 8.32 3.81 -22.08
N PHE A 453 9.35 3.30 -21.42
CA PHE A 453 10.48 4.12 -20.96
C PHE A 453 11.17 4.87 -22.12
N ASN A 454 11.27 4.23 -23.29
CA ASN A 454 11.92 4.81 -24.47
C ASN A 454 10.96 5.66 -25.34
N SER A 455 9.65 5.52 -25.17
CA SER A 455 8.65 6.09 -26.08
C SER A 455 7.78 7.18 -25.45
N LEU A 456 7.60 7.17 -24.13
CA LEU A 456 6.84 8.17 -23.39
C LEU A 456 7.75 9.28 -22.86
N PRO A 457 7.32 10.56 -22.92
CA PRO A 457 7.96 11.61 -22.15
C PRO A 457 7.92 11.31 -20.64
N GLU A 458 8.96 11.68 -19.90
CA GLU A 458 9.11 11.44 -18.45
C GLU A 458 7.84 11.74 -17.65
N ALA A 459 7.29 12.95 -17.80
CA ALA A 459 6.09 13.36 -17.05
C ALA A 459 4.86 12.47 -17.34
N VAL A 460 4.72 11.98 -18.59
CA VAL A 460 3.63 11.07 -18.98
C VAL A 460 3.88 9.69 -18.41
N TYR A 461 5.13 9.22 -18.43
CA TYR A 461 5.52 7.94 -17.85
C TYR A 461 5.26 7.90 -16.34
N CYS A 462 5.71 8.92 -15.60
CA CYS A 462 5.54 9.02 -14.16
C CYS A 462 4.07 9.13 -13.75
N ASP A 463 3.25 9.88 -14.51
CA ASP A 463 1.81 9.94 -14.26
C ASP A 463 1.11 8.61 -14.61
N PHE A 464 1.49 7.96 -15.71
CA PHE A 464 0.89 6.69 -16.13
C PHE A 464 1.12 5.54 -15.13
N TYR A 465 2.34 5.48 -14.57
CA TYR A 465 2.74 4.46 -13.60
C TYR A 465 2.58 4.90 -12.14
N LYS A 466 2.07 6.13 -11.90
CA LYS A 466 1.94 6.74 -10.58
C LYS A 466 3.19 6.55 -9.72
N ILE A 467 4.29 7.11 -10.21
CA ILE A 467 5.57 7.20 -9.48
C ILE A 467 6.07 8.64 -9.45
N ASN A 468 6.79 9.03 -8.39
CA ASN A 468 7.50 10.30 -8.36
C ASN A 468 8.57 10.33 -9.47
N LYS A 469 8.81 11.50 -10.05
CA LYS A 469 9.85 11.74 -11.06
C LYS A 469 11.24 11.26 -10.63
N THR A 470 11.54 11.27 -9.32
CA THR A 470 12.82 10.79 -8.78
C THR A 470 13.08 9.31 -9.07
N TYR A 471 12.02 8.53 -9.32
CA TYR A 471 12.09 7.10 -9.62
C TYR A 471 12.09 6.78 -11.13
N TYR A 472 11.98 7.78 -12.02
CA TYR A 472 11.87 7.57 -13.47
C TYR A 472 13.00 6.71 -14.03
N GLU A 473 14.25 7.11 -13.79
CA GLU A 473 15.44 6.39 -14.27
C GLU A 473 15.56 4.99 -13.65
N GLN A 474 15.22 4.86 -12.36
CA GLN A 474 15.31 3.59 -11.65
C GLN A 474 14.29 2.57 -12.20
N LEU A 475 13.02 2.97 -12.39
CA LEU A 475 11.99 2.09 -12.95
C LEU A 475 12.29 1.76 -14.41
N GLY A 476 12.78 2.72 -15.18
CA GLY A 476 13.21 2.51 -16.56
C GLY A 476 14.29 1.45 -16.67
N ALA A 477 15.38 1.61 -15.92
CA ALA A 477 16.48 0.65 -15.88
C ALA A 477 16.02 -0.74 -15.41
N PHE A 478 15.17 -0.79 -14.39
CA PHE A 478 14.57 -2.01 -13.87
C PHE A 478 13.77 -2.76 -14.95
N SER A 479 12.86 -2.07 -15.66
CA SER A 479 12.03 -2.67 -16.70
C SER A 479 12.83 -3.20 -17.89
N LEU A 480 13.90 -2.51 -18.28
CA LEU A 480 14.81 -2.94 -19.34
C LEU A 480 15.61 -4.18 -18.92
N SER A 481 16.00 -4.28 -17.64
CA SER A 481 16.71 -5.45 -17.12
C SER A 481 15.82 -6.68 -17.06
N ALA A 482 14.59 -6.52 -16.56
CA ALA A 482 13.59 -7.60 -16.51
C ALA A 482 13.39 -8.23 -17.90
N GLY A 483 13.21 -7.39 -18.92
CA GLY A 483 13.03 -7.85 -20.31
C GLY A 483 14.22 -8.66 -20.86
N ARG A 484 15.46 -8.36 -20.44
CA ARG A 484 16.65 -9.14 -20.84
C ARG A 484 16.74 -10.49 -20.14
N ASN A 485 16.17 -10.60 -18.94
CA ASN A 485 16.19 -11.81 -18.12
C ASN A 485 15.02 -12.76 -18.43
N GLY A 486 14.14 -12.40 -19.37
CA GLY A 486 12.94 -13.20 -19.64
C GLY A 486 11.87 -13.03 -18.56
N GLU A 487 11.86 -11.87 -17.91
CA GLU A 487 10.91 -11.52 -16.85
C GLU A 487 10.00 -10.37 -17.29
N ILE A 488 8.85 -10.26 -16.61
CA ILE A 488 7.87 -9.20 -16.81
C ILE A 488 7.88 -8.32 -15.56
N PRO A 489 8.20 -7.02 -15.69
CA PRO A 489 8.16 -6.08 -14.58
C PRO A 489 6.72 -5.62 -14.29
N TYR A 490 6.43 -5.46 -13.00
CA TYR A 490 5.15 -4.98 -12.46
C TYR A 490 5.38 -3.86 -11.47
N ILE A 491 4.38 -3.00 -11.33
CA ILE A 491 4.21 -2.11 -10.16
C ILE A 491 2.96 -2.59 -9.43
N PHE A 492 3.12 -2.80 -8.13
CA PHE A 492 2.03 -3.06 -7.22
C PHE A 492 1.86 -1.86 -6.30
N HIS A 493 0.75 -1.15 -6.45
CA HIS A 493 0.33 -0.13 -5.50
C HIS A 493 -0.37 -0.86 -4.35
N PHE A 494 0.04 -0.65 -3.10
CA PHE A 494 -0.41 -1.50 -2.00
C PHE A 494 -1.10 -0.74 -0.87
N ASP A 495 -0.85 0.58 -0.78
CA ASP A 495 -1.52 1.42 0.20
C ASP A 495 -1.69 2.86 -0.32
N LEU A 496 -2.78 3.47 0.11
CA LEU A 496 -3.08 4.89 -0.07
C LEU A 496 -3.03 5.56 1.30
N SER A 497 -2.03 6.41 1.52
CA SER A 497 -1.81 7.11 2.79
C SER A 497 -1.84 8.62 2.65
N ASP A 498 -1.89 9.30 3.79
CA ASP A 498 -1.81 10.75 3.87
C ASP A 498 -0.38 11.20 4.15
N TYR A 499 0.18 12.03 3.28
CA TYR A 499 1.46 12.72 3.47
C TYR A 499 1.21 14.14 3.98
N TYR A 500 1.59 14.42 5.23
CA TYR A 500 1.50 15.75 5.78
C TYR A 500 2.82 16.50 5.60
N THR A 501 2.77 17.74 5.15
CA THR A 501 3.91 18.65 5.16
C THR A 501 3.45 20.09 5.32
N ALA A 502 4.14 20.86 6.18
CA ALA A 502 3.84 22.25 6.40
C ALA A 502 5.11 23.02 6.81
N PRO A 503 5.32 24.24 6.30
CA PRO A 503 6.33 25.12 6.85
C PRO A 503 6.04 25.42 8.33
N CYS A 504 7.10 25.57 9.12
CA CYS A 504 6.97 25.79 10.55
C CYS A 504 7.73 27.04 11.00
N TYR A 505 7.21 27.65 12.06
CA TYR A 505 7.83 28.79 12.72
C TYR A 505 8.72 28.29 13.84
N LEU A 506 9.98 28.73 13.80
CA LEU A 506 10.96 28.43 14.82
C LEU A 506 11.27 29.67 15.63
N SER A 507 11.25 29.51 16.94
CA SER A 507 11.70 30.54 17.89
C SER A 507 12.33 29.89 19.10
N ASN A 508 13.39 30.49 19.67
CA ASN A 508 13.88 30.05 20.98
C ASN A 508 13.07 30.75 22.07
N VAL A 509 12.59 29.99 23.05
CA VAL A 509 11.86 30.56 24.20
C VAL A 509 12.77 31.56 24.90
N GLY A 510 12.30 32.82 25.03
CA GLY A 510 13.07 33.93 25.58
C GLY A 510 13.85 34.79 24.56
N SER A 511 13.76 34.50 23.26
CA SER A 511 14.40 35.30 22.19
C SER A 511 13.37 36.00 21.29
N SER A 512 13.73 37.13 20.70
CA SER A 512 12.88 37.91 19.77
C SER A 512 12.96 37.44 18.31
N TYR A 513 13.62 36.31 18.05
CA TYR A 513 13.85 35.81 16.70
C TYR A 513 12.70 34.90 16.26
N SER A 514 12.11 35.24 15.11
CA SER A 514 11.16 34.40 14.39
C SER A 514 11.66 34.23 12.96
N SER A 515 11.91 32.99 12.53
CA SER A 515 12.06 32.72 11.10
C SER A 515 10.69 32.84 10.42
N ASP A 516 10.65 33.36 9.19
CA ASP A 516 9.44 33.71 8.44
C ASP A 516 8.68 32.49 7.85
N GLY A 517 8.78 31.32 8.49
CA GLY A 517 8.17 30.07 8.03
C GLY A 517 8.91 29.42 6.84
N THR A 518 9.95 30.04 6.29
CA THR A 518 10.65 29.50 5.11
C THR A 518 11.93 28.73 5.42
N HIS A 519 12.35 28.73 6.68
CA HIS A 519 13.61 28.16 7.13
C HIS A 519 13.47 26.76 7.73
N ALA A 520 12.23 26.30 7.93
CA ALA A 520 11.96 24.96 8.42
C ALA A 520 10.57 24.49 8.00
N TYR A 521 10.40 23.17 7.98
CA TYR A 521 9.12 22.52 7.79
C TYR A 521 8.99 21.30 8.71
N VAL A 522 7.75 20.89 8.92
CA VAL A 522 7.38 19.64 9.57
C VAL A 522 6.73 18.75 8.53
N ALA A 523 7.03 17.46 8.57
CA ALA A 523 6.35 16.45 7.78
C ALA A 523 5.96 15.23 8.64
N GLN A 524 4.95 14.48 8.19
CA GLN A 524 4.56 13.20 8.78
C GLN A 524 4.06 12.27 7.68
N GLU A 525 4.44 11.00 7.77
CA GLU A 525 4.04 10.02 6.77
C GLU A 525 3.92 8.62 7.36
N ASP A 526 3.33 7.72 6.57
CA ASP A 526 3.20 6.32 6.94
C ASP A 526 4.44 5.57 6.46
N VAL A 527 4.98 4.72 7.32
CA VAL A 527 6.06 3.78 7.00
C VAL A 527 5.57 2.35 7.11
N TYR A 528 6.16 1.45 6.33
CA TYR A 528 5.76 0.05 6.25
C TYR A 528 6.96 -0.84 6.54
N LEU A 529 6.98 -1.48 7.70
CA LEU A 529 8.10 -2.30 8.16
C LEU A 529 7.85 -3.79 7.89
N ASN A 530 8.91 -4.53 7.60
CA ASN A 530 8.86 -5.95 7.22
C ASN A 530 7.84 -6.27 6.11
N PHE A 531 7.72 -5.40 5.11
CA PHE A 531 6.88 -5.65 3.93
C PHE A 531 7.32 -6.93 3.24
N THR A 532 6.38 -7.84 2.97
CA THR A 532 6.65 -9.10 2.29
C THR A 532 5.46 -9.67 1.53
N PHE A 533 5.70 -10.30 0.38
CA PHE A 533 4.71 -11.10 -0.33
C PHE A 533 4.53 -12.50 0.28
N LEU A 534 3.31 -13.04 0.17
CA LEU A 534 2.94 -14.38 0.64
C LEU A 534 2.53 -15.28 -0.54
N ASP A 535 1.57 -14.82 -1.34
CA ASP A 535 1.07 -15.55 -2.51
C ASP A 535 0.44 -14.61 -3.55
N PHE A 536 0.45 -15.05 -4.81
CA PHE A 536 -0.21 -14.35 -5.91
C PHE A 536 -1.32 -15.23 -6.50
N THR A 537 -2.44 -14.60 -6.81
CA THR A 537 -3.53 -15.24 -7.56
C THR A 537 -3.41 -14.87 -9.04
N PHE A 538 -3.53 -15.87 -9.90
CA PHE A 538 -3.50 -15.74 -11.36
C PHE A 538 -4.83 -16.20 -11.96
N VAL A 539 -5.22 -15.56 -13.06
CA VAL A 539 -6.42 -15.94 -13.83
C VAL A 539 -6.08 -16.13 -15.31
N LYS A 540 -6.44 -17.31 -15.83
CA LYS A 540 -6.38 -17.64 -17.26
C LYS A 540 -7.57 -18.48 -17.68
N GLU A 541 -8.29 -18.03 -18.70
CA GLU A 541 -9.45 -18.76 -19.26
C GLU A 541 -10.45 -19.20 -18.16
N ASP A 542 -10.77 -18.27 -17.24
CA ASP A 542 -11.65 -18.46 -16.07
C ASP A 542 -11.14 -19.45 -15.00
N VAL A 543 -9.88 -19.91 -15.10
CA VAL A 543 -9.23 -20.75 -14.08
C VAL A 543 -8.41 -19.86 -13.13
N VAL A 544 -8.77 -19.88 -11.85
CA VAL A 544 -8.06 -19.20 -10.76
C VAL A 544 -6.98 -20.13 -10.20
N THR A 545 -5.73 -19.66 -10.15
CA THR A 545 -4.60 -20.41 -9.56
C THR A 545 -3.89 -19.53 -8.54
N VAL A 546 -3.75 -20.01 -7.30
CA VAL A 546 -2.97 -19.32 -6.25
C VAL A 546 -1.61 -20.00 -6.13
N LEU A 547 -0.53 -19.23 -6.27
CA LEU A 547 0.85 -19.71 -6.19
C LEU A 547 1.59 -18.99 -5.07
N ALA A 548 2.33 -19.75 -4.28
CA ALA A 548 3.13 -19.19 -3.22
C ALA A 548 4.30 -18.36 -3.75
N VAL A 549 4.68 -17.33 -3.00
CA VAL A 549 5.77 -16.42 -3.32
C VAL A 549 6.81 -16.46 -2.21
N SER A 550 8.08 -16.39 -2.60
CA SER A 550 9.22 -16.12 -1.74
C SER A 550 9.86 -14.81 -2.20
N SER A 551 10.10 -13.90 -1.26
CA SER A 551 10.58 -12.55 -1.57
C SER A 551 11.40 -11.96 -0.41
N PRO A 552 12.33 -11.02 -0.68
CA PRO A 552 13.07 -10.36 0.37
C PRO A 552 12.16 -9.53 1.26
N VAL A 553 12.48 -9.49 2.55
CA VAL A 553 11.78 -8.64 3.53
C VAL A 553 12.40 -7.25 3.50
N ILE A 554 11.59 -6.23 3.25
CA ILE A 554 12.05 -4.84 3.14
C ILE A 554 11.29 -3.91 4.07
N ASP A 555 11.91 -2.81 4.45
CA ASP A 555 11.22 -1.68 5.06
C ASP A 555 10.98 -0.62 3.99
N ILE A 556 9.73 -0.20 3.82
CA ILE A 556 9.32 0.86 2.90
C ILE A 556 9.16 2.14 3.71
N ILE A 557 10.21 2.96 3.65
CA ILE A 557 10.28 4.27 4.30
C ILE A 557 10.44 5.31 3.18
N PRO A 558 9.36 5.99 2.79
CA PRO A 558 9.43 6.95 1.68
C PRO A 558 10.28 8.18 2.03
N PRO A 559 10.71 8.96 1.02
CA PRO A 559 11.50 10.16 1.25
C PRO A 559 10.59 11.30 1.74
N VAL A 560 11.08 12.14 2.64
CA VAL A 560 10.35 13.32 3.09
C VAL A 560 10.47 14.42 2.05
N GLN A 561 9.34 14.92 1.56
CA GLN A 561 9.28 16.00 0.59
C GLN A 561 8.91 17.36 1.23
N HIS A 562 9.68 18.40 0.91
CA HIS A 562 9.40 19.76 1.35
C HIS A 562 7.99 20.22 0.90
N PRO A 563 7.35 21.14 1.64
CA PRO A 563 6.07 21.71 1.23
C PRO A 563 6.26 22.51 -0.06
N VAL A 564 5.35 22.34 -1.02
CA VAL A 564 5.41 23.01 -2.32
C VAL A 564 5.41 24.53 -2.12
N ALA A 565 6.48 25.20 -2.56
CA ALA A 565 6.60 26.64 -2.50
C ALA A 565 5.55 27.29 -3.43
N GLY A 566 4.45 27.80 -2.85
CA GLY A 566 3.35 28.38 -3.65
C GLY A 566 2.20 29.05 -2.91
N THR A 567 2.10 28.93 -1.58
CA THR A 567 1.14 29.70 -0.76
C THR A 567 1.72 30.10 0.59
N SER A 568 2.98 30.55 0.64
CA SER A 568 3.29 31.62 1.59
C SER A 568 2.31 32.74 1.27
N CYS A 569 1.50 33.13 2.27
CA CYS A 569 0.59 34.28 2.26
C CYS A 569 0.56 34.97 0.91
N ILE A 570 -0.42 34.66 0.04
CA ILE A 570 -0.62 35.29 -1.28
C ILE A 570 -0.09 36.71 -1.15
N ASN A 571 1.12 36.96 -1.68
CA ASN A 571 1.51 38.32 -1.97
C ASN A 571 0.53 38.62 -3.07
N PHE A 572 -0.59 39.22 -2.67
CA PHE A 572 -1.66 39.69 -3.52
C PHE A 572 -0.95 40.65 -4.45
N ASP A 573 -0.48 40.13 -5.57
CA ASP A 573 0.23 40.93 -6.53
C ASP A 573 -0.87 41.77 -7.15
N PHE A 574 -1.07 42.96 -6.58
CA PHE A 574 -2.07 43.94 -6.98
C PHE A 574 -2.05 44.15 -8.51
N LEU A 575 -0.88 43.93 -9.13
CA LEU A 575 -0.68 43.89 -10.56
C LEU A 575 -1.46 42.78 -11.29
N ASP A 576 -1.55 41.57 -10.76
CA ASP A 576 -2.27 40.47 -11.41
C ASP A 576 -3.79 40.63 -11.29
N TRP A 577 -4.28 41.16 -10.16
CA TRP A 577 -5.67 41.56 -10.02
C TRP A 577 -6.03 42.72 -10.97
N LEU A 578 -5.16 43.72 -11.09
CA LEU A 578 -5.31 44.79 -12.06
C LEU A 578 -5.28 44.26 -13.49
N ARG A 579 -4.37 43.35 -13.84
CA ARG A 579 -4.31 42.73 -15.18
C ARG A 579 -5.61 42.00 -15.53
N MET A 580 -6.20 41.29 -14.57
CA MET A 580 -7.47 40.60 -14.79
C MET A 580 -8.63 41.59 -14.95
N ILE A 581 -8.69 42.63 -14.12
CA ILE A 581 -9.71 43.70 -14.26
C ILE A 581 -9.54 44.44 -15.58
N PHE A 582 -8.32 44.82 -15.95
CA PHE A 582 -8.05 45.43 -17.25
C PHE A 582 -8.39 44.49 -18.39
N GLY A 583 -8.12 43.18 -18.26
CA GLY A 583 -8.54 42.16 -19.23
C GLY A 583 -10.05 42.09 -19.40
N ILE A 584 -10.81 42.11 -18.30
CA ILE A 584 -12.28 42.11 -18.32
C ILE A 584 -12.84 43.43 -18.88
N ILE A 585 -12.25 44.57 -18.51
CA ILE A 585 -12.63 45.89 -19.04
C ILE A 585 -12.33 45.96 -20.55
N ILE A 586 -11.18 45.47 -21.00
CA ILE A 586 -10.81 45.39 -22.41
C ILE A 586 -11.78 44.45 -23.14
N LEU A 587 -12.14 43.29 -22.57
CA LEU A 587 -13.11 42.37 -23.16
C LEU A 587 -14.50 43.00 -23.28
N LEU A 588 -14.97 43.71 -22.25
CA LEU A 588 -16.23 44.46 -22.27
C LEU A 588 -16.20 45.60 -23.29
N LEU A 589 -15.09 46.33 -23.39
CA LEU A 589 -14.88 47.37 -24.41
C LEU A 589 -14.84 46.78 -25.81
N LEU A 590 -14.21 45.63 -26.02
CA LEU A 590 -14.21 44.92 -27.30
C LEU A 590 -15.63 44.44 -27.65
N LEU A 591 -16.39 43.90 -26.70
CA LEU A 591 -17.79 43.51 -26.90
C LEU A 591 -18.67 44.71 -27.30
N ILE A 592 -18.48 45.87 -26.68
CA ILE A 592 -19.18 47.11 -27.03
C ILE A 592 -18.71 47.66 -28.40
N PHE A 593 -17.41 47.63 -28.67
CA PHE A 593 -16.81 48.14 -29.92
C PHE A 593 -17.21 47.27 -31.12
N PHE A 594 -17.24 45.95 -30.94
CA PHE A 594 -17.64 45.00 -31.98
C PHE A 594 -19.15 44.80 -32.09
N TRP A 595 -19.95 45.31 -31.15
CA TRP A 595 -21.42 45.26 -31.22
C TRP A 595 -21.96 45.89 -32.51
N ASN A 596 -21.46 47.07 -32.88
CA ASN A 596 -21.88 47.79 -34.09
C ASN A 596 -21.51 47.06 -35.40
N PRO A 597 -20.26 46.61 -35.62
CA PRO A 597 -19.94 45.85 -36.83
C PRO A 597 -20.61 44.47 -36.86
N ILE A 598 -20.87 43.80 -35.73
CA ILE A 598 -21.66 42.56 -35.69
C ILE A 598 -23.09 42.80 -36.17
N ILE A 599 -23.76 43.86 -35.69
CA ILE A 599 -25.09 44.25 -36.19
C ILE A 599 -25.05 44.61 -37.68
N PHE A 600 -23.99 45.27 -38.13
CA PHE A 600 -23.82 45.63 -39.54
C PHE A 600 -23.65 44.40 -40.44
N ILE A 601 -22.83 43.43 -40.03
CA ILE A 601 -22.65 42.15 -40.72
C ILE A 601 -23.97 41.36 -40.73
N LEU A 602 -24.70 41.32 -39.61
CA LEU A 602 -26.02 40.66 -39.56
C LEU A 602 -27.01 41.30 -40.54
N LYS A 603 -27.06 42.64 -40.62
CA LYS A 603 -27.90 43.37 -41.60
C LYS A 603 -27.48 43.11 -43.04
N LEU A 604 -26.17 42.98 -43.31
CA LEU A 604 -25.63 42.64 -44.62
C LEU A 604 -26.02 41.21 -45.03
N VAL A 605 -25.86 40.25 -44.12
CA VAL A 605 -26.22 38.83 -44.32
C VAL A 605 -27.73 38.67 -44.53
N ILE A 606 -28.56 39.37 -43.74
CA ILE A 606 -30.02 39.39 -43.94
C ILE A 606 -30.38 40.02 -45.30
N LYS A 607 -29.71 41.09 -45.74
CA LYS A 607 -29.93 41.69 -47.07
C LYS A 607 -29.56 40.72 -48.20
N ILE A 608 -28.45 39.99 -48.05
CA ILE A 608 -27.99 38.99 -49.03
C ILE A 608 -28.95 37.79 -49.07
N LEU A 609 -29.43 37.32 -47.91
CA LEU A 609 -30.43 36.25 -47.82
C LEU A 609 -31.79 36.64 -48.40
N ILE A 610 -32.24 37.90 -48.25
CA ILE A 610 -33.53 38.37 -48.77
C ILE A 610 -33.47 38.74 -50.26
N ALA A 611 -32.29 39.06 -50.81
CA ALA A 611 -32.09 39.42 -52.21
C ALA A 611 -32.66 38.41 -53.23
N PRO A 612 -32.43 37.07 -53.11
CA PRO A 612 -33.03 36.11 -54.02
C PRO A 612 -34.56 36.05 -53.92
N PHE A 613 -35.15 36.27 -52.73
CA PHE A 613 -36.61 36.27 -52.55
C PHE A 613 -37.29 37.52 -53.14
N LYS A 614 -36.60 38.68 -53.17
CA LYS A 614 -37.09 39.89 -53.86
C LYS A 614 -36.99 39.79 -55.39
N LEU A 615 -35.94 39.17 -55.92
CA LEU A 615 -35.77 38.91 -57.35
C LEU A 615 -36.83 37.91 -57.86
N ILE A 616 -37.11 36.85 -57.10
CA ILE A 616 -38.17 35.87 -57.42
C ILE A 616 -39.56 36.52 -57.29
N GLY A 617 -39.83 37.34 -56.27
CA GLY A 617 -41.10 38.07 -56.13
C GLY A 617 -41.41 39.07 -57.25
N SER A 618 -40.38 39.63 -57.90
CA SER A 618 -40.54 40.54 -59.04
C SER A 618 -40.80 39.83 -60.39
N LEU A 619 -40.53 38.52 -60.48
CA LEU A 619 -40.81 37.67 -61.64
C LEU A 619 -42.22 37.05 -61.59
N PHE A 620 -42.89 37.08 -60.43
CA PHE A 620 -44.24 36.53 -60.24
C PHE A 620 -45.35 37.60 -60.15
N SER A 621 -45.08 38.88 -60.41
CA SER A 621 -46.11 39.95 -60.45
C SER A 621 -46.77 40.15 -61.81
N LYS A 622 -46.54 39.25 -62.78
CA LYS A 622 -47.06 39.39 -64.15
C LYS A 622 -47.66 38.09 -64.71
N ASN A 623 -48.65 37.53 -64.02
CA ASN A 623 -49.85 36.99 -64.67
C ASN A 623 -50.94 36.61 -63.67
N LYS A 624 -52.16 36.91 -64.08
CA LYS A 624 -53.40 37.03 -63.31
C LYS A 624 -54.00 35.68 -62.85
N ASN A 625 -54.68 35.80 -61.71
CA ASN A 625 -56.01 35.25 -61.36
C ASN A 625 -56.17 33.76 -60.95
N ASN A 626 -56.77 33.67 -59.76
CA ASN A 626 -57.69 32.65 -59.21
C ASN A 626 -57.16 31.30 -58.71
N GLU A 627 -57.59 31.02 -57.47
CA GLU A 627 -57.85 29.69 -56.88
C GLU A 627 -56.65 28.84 -56.40
N ASN A 628 -56.39 28.81 -55.09
CA ASN A 628 -57.02 27.82 -54.20
C ASN A 628 -56.41 27.75 -52.78
N ALA A 629 -57.31 27.91 -51.80
CA ALA A 629 -57.11 27.59 -50.39
C ALA A 629 -57.03 26.07 -50.19
N SER A 630 -55.85 25.52 -49.89
CA SER A 630 -55.71 24.08 -49.56
C SER A 630 -54.47 23.69 -48.70
N GLY A 631 -53.59 24.62 -48.32
CA GLY A 631 -52.33 24.29 -47.61
C GLY A 631 -52.43 24.28 -46.08
N ASP A 632 -53.14 25.24 -45.48
CA ASP A 632 -53.03 25.51 -44.02
C ASP A 632 -53.74 24.51 -43.11
N LYS A 633 -54.73 23.76 -43.59
CA LYS A 633 -55.49 22.82 -42.73
C LYS A 633 -54.75 21.52 -42.39
N LYS A 634 -53.65 21.18 -43.08
CA LYS A 634 -52.84 19.98 -42.80
C LYS A 634 -51.71 20.22 -41.79
N ALA A 635 -51.18 21.45 -41.69
CA ALA A 635 -50.14 21.81 -40.72
C ALA A 635 -50.71 21.92 -39.29
N ASP A 636 -51.86 22.57 -39.13
CA ASP A 636 -52.53 22.74 -37.83
C ASP A 636 -52.98 21.43 -37.17
N LYS A 637 -53.36 20.42 -37.98
CA LYS A 637 -53.70 19.09 -37.45
C LYS A 637 -52.48 18.31 -36.93
N LYS A 638 -51.28 18.56 -37.46
CA LYS A 638 -50.04 17.93 -36.96
C LYS A 638 -49.59 18.58 -35.65
N ILE A 639 -49.68 19.90 -35.55
CA ILE A 639 -49.31 20.65 -34.33
C ILE A 639 -50.23 20.26 -33.15
N LYS A 640 -51.55 20.20 -33.36
CA LYS A 640 -52.50 19.73 -32.31
C LYS A 640 -52.28 18.29 -31.85
N LYS A 641 -51.74 17.42 -32.70
CA LYS A 641 -51.38 16.03 -32.33
C LYS A 641 -50.12 15.96 -31.48
N LEU A 642 -49.14 16.84 -31.72
CA LEU A 642 -47.91 16.92 -30.93
C LEU A 642 -48.21 17.41 -29.51
N ASP A 643 -49.00 18.48 -29.35
CA ASP A 643 -49.37 19.03 -28.05
C ASP A 643 -50.08 18.01 -27.14
N LYS A 644 -50.95 17.18 -27.73
CA LYS A 644 -51.61 16.09 -26.98
C LYS A 644 -50.63 15.03 -26.49
N LYS A 645 -49.56 14.73 -27.25
CA LYS A 645 -48.51 13.79 -26.82
C LYS A 645 -47.67 14.37 -25.69
N ILE A 646 -47.27 15.64 -25.79
CA ILE A 646 -46.47 16.34 -24.76
C ILE A 646 -47.22 16.37 -23.42
N LYS A 647 -48.50 16.76 -23.42
CA LYS A 647 -49.32 16.76 -22.19
C LYS A 647 -49.48 15.37 -21.56
N LYS A 648 -49.46 14.30 -22.37
CA LYS A 648 -49.57 12.92 -21.86
C LYS A 648 -48.26 12.47 -21.20
N LEU A 649 -47.11 12.87 -21.74
CA LEU A 649 -45.79 12.62 -21.18
C LEU A 649 -45.57 13.40 -19.87
N GLU A 650 -45.98 14.66 -19.80
CA GLU A 650 -45.93 15.46 -18.56
C GLU A 650 -46.79 14.86 -17.44
N LYS A 651 -47.94 14.28 -17.78
CA LYS A 651 -48.81 13.61 -16.80
C LYS A 651 -48.21 12.28 -16.31
N GLN A 652 -47.43 11.58 -17.14
CA GLN A 652 -46.69 10.37 -16.74
C GLN A 652 -45.47 10.72 -15.88
N SER A 653 -44.70 11.76 -16.23
CA SER A 653 -43.54 12.20 -15.43
C SER A 653 -43.94 12.71 -14.05
N ARG A 654 -45.08 13.42 -13.94
CA ARG A 654 -45.65 13.83 -12.64
C ARG A 654 -46.14 12.66 -11.79
N LYS A 655 -46.56 11.54 -12.38
CA LYS A 655 -46.92 10.32 -11.64
C LYS A 655 -45.70 9.55 -11.15
N LEU A 656 -44.60 9.54 -11.92
CA LEU A 656 -43.32 8.94 -11.53
C LEU A 656 -42.65 9.73 -10.39
N ARG A 657 -42.75 11.06 -10.38
CA ARG A 657 -42.25 11.93 -9.30
C ARG A 657 -43.05 11.88 -7.98
N LYS A 658 -44.22 11.22 -7.95
CA LYS A 658 -45.02 11.01 -6.72
C LYS A 658 -44.90 9.58 -6.16
N LYS A 659 -44.07 8.73 -6.79
CA LYS A 659 -43.81 7.34 -6.39
C LYS A 659 -42.34 7.08 -5.99
N ARG A 660 -41.48 8.10 -6.10
CA ARG A 660 -40.26 8.28 -5.31
C ARG A 660 -40.60 9.31 -4.24
#